data_AF-A0A919INZ4-F1
#
_entry.id   AF-A0A919INZ4-F1
#
_cell.length_a   1.000
_cell.length_b   1.000
_cell.length_c   1.000
_cell.angle_alpha   90.00
_cell.angle_beta   90.00
_cell.angle_gamma   90.00
#
_symmetry.space_group_name_H-M   'P 1'
#
loop_
_entity.id
_entity.type
_entity.pdbx_description
1 polymer ?
#
loop_
_entity_poly.entity_id
_entity_poly.type
_entity_poly.pdbx_seq_one_letter_code
_entity_poly.pdbx_strand_id
1 'polypeptide(L)'
;MANGTRISLLRPYDLLCLDFELVNLDVDAARSRLVRVDAAADALIIVHFPPQALAEATFTGDPPQPPIGTALSGPSRLVFRIDDDELPLTTEALLNFGAWQPVLAPTALPRGTGPAPEIPAPAMATDQQTSIEFPWRLTLSPDETATWRTDTAATSSPRGQLWSAVLLPPADVRALGSFGGLSLFDSLPGEFSRDQIVKLTSNFHLPVPGGEFTPLPLTANRLELTALGANADLEGLWDYPLVPPEQQPPGFDPIGLRQYQHTAGLGRDHFVRTVKVGWLCGTGHQAVVVTTVQRLPVHVQVVAHRPEGALFSSIGYLIETVDVVVQQPRLDYGPLAPAFAHHGRELPLASIRLTTLTARVHPVPENEPVWLRNPDGSMLMFDAVATDVTGATVRFALPLMFVPFEALDEYRAIRAEFDRPEPEVRAGRRIDLAGQALSVAPHGDRAGSTVLTMSTITYDIEQPPWPGNPRPDHLMNAAGAPSTYLPRFLMRIDGLTASSPAIGDLLGGARPVELTLSARYLQAGFDGGLNPAQTFADFVTPLPLALPSQRGGGLAGVDTAVRALSRTLGPVAAPEALQTGTVDLSAFAATRLLGTIKLTDLLPDPPLPFDVASAGAAPTGAQLDDPHFVVNPPRLTTRREPIGVAVPDVVETRFLWKPPLRSQTILPSLTLNLDEADLLLDATTRLVRNGPGSTVVFGRLRRVKLTFANALSAGIASLTFRAEAGRKVEFGAGGVDITFEGPLAFVNALRSILPADGFDDPPYVTADAQGVVAGYTLAVPNVGVGIFSIQNIAVAAALSIPFTDRPAGIRFAICERHKPFLVTVSLFGGGGFFAVGVSADGLESVEAAIEFGGSICLNLGVASGGVSVMAGVYFGMTGKSVELTGYLRCGGYLSVLGLISVSLEFYLAFTYRKKTPGGSEIWGQASLTVSVKIAFFSTSVTLSVERRFAGSDGDPSFAQSVTPGEWARYLGAFV
;
A
#
# COMPACT_ATOMS: atom_id res chain seq x y z
N MET A 1 -41.61 -58.99 -27.14
CA MET A 1 -40.37 -59.78 -27.19
C MET A 1 -40.73 -61.14 -27.76
N ALA A 2 -40.42 -61.38 -29.03
CA ALA A 2 -40.52 -62.71 -29.60
C ALA A 2 -39.34 -63.52 -29.04
N ASN A 3 -39.61 -64.69 -28.43
CA ASN A 3 -38.56 -65.60 -27.98
C ASN A 3 -37.82 -66.14 -29.22
N GLY A 4 -36.71 -65.50 -29.59
CA GLY A 4 -35.78 -66.06 -30.58
C GLY A 4 -35.18 -67.38 -30.07
N THR A 5 -34.97 -68.34 -30.96
CA THR A 5 -34.30 -69.60 -30.63
C THR A 5 -32.87 -69.30 -30.16
N ARG A 6 -32.45 -69.89 -29.03
CA ARG A 6 -31.09 -69.73 -28.47
C ARG A 6 -30.31 -71.05 -28.51
N ILE A 7 -29.02 -70.96 -28.84
CA ILE A 7 -28.09 -72.08 -28.91
C ILE A 7 -26.86 -71.73 -28.07
N SER A 8 -26.58 -72.53 -27.04
CA SER A 8 -25.37 -72.38 -26.23
C SER A 8 -24.26 -73.29 -26.74
N LEU A 9 -23.08 -72.73 -26.99
CA LEU A 9 -21.88 -73.46 -27.37
C LEU A 9 -20.86 -73.36 -26.24
N LEU A 10 -20.57 -74.49 -25.60
CA LEU A 10 -19.65 -74.60 -24.47
C LEU A 10 -18.52 -75.57 -24.78
N ARG A 11 -17.27 -75.14 -24.58
CA ARG A 11 -16.07 -75.94 -24.84
C ARG A 11 -15.08 -75.81 -23.67
N PRO A 12 -15.08 -76.76 -22.71
CA PRO A 12 -14.34 -76.61 -21.47
C PRO A 12 -12.81 -76.55 -21.62
N TYR A 13 -12.25 -77.16 -22.67
CA TYR A 13 -10.80 -77.31 -22.81
C TYR A 13 -10.06 -76.03 -23.24
N ASP A 14 -10.77 -75.05 -23.80
CA ASP A 14 -10.25 -73.74 -24.17
C ASP A 14 -11.15 -72.58 -23.70
N LEU A 15 -12.09 -72.88 -22.80
CA LEU A 15 -13.04 -71.93 -22.22
C LEU A 15 -13.88 -71.17 -23.26
N LEU A 16 -14.32 -71.82 -24.34
CA LEU A 16 -15.35 -71.23 -25.20
C LEU A 16 -16.69 -71.23 -24.46
N CYS A 17 -17.29 -70.05 -24.34
CA CYS A 17 -18.60 -69.84 -23.74
C CYS A 17 -19.35 -68.78 -24.53
N LEU A 18 -20.28 -69.19 -25.40
CA LEU A 18 -21.08 -68.31 -26.25
C LEU A 18 -22.54 -68.74 -26.24
N ASP A 19 -23.44 -67.76 -26.25
CA ASP A 19 -24.86 -67.96 -26.55
C ASP A 19 -25.19 -67.29 -27.88
N PHE A 20 -25.71 -68.06 -28.82
CA PHE A 20 -26.20 -67.59 -30.11
C PHE A 20 -27.71 -67.38 -30.02
N GLU A 21 -28.16 -66.16 -30.23
CA GLU A 21 -29.57 -65.81 -30.37
C GLU A 21 -29.91 -65.61 -31.84
N LEU A 22 -30.94 -66.33 -32.28
CA LEU A 22 -31.35 -66.39 -33.68
C LEU A 22 -32.55 -65.47 -33.92
N VAL A 23 -32.42 -64.58 -34.90
CA VAL A 23 -33.51 -63.73 -35.38
C VAL A 23 -33.81 -64.13 -36.82
N ASN A 24 -35.05 -64.51 -37.09
CA ASN A 24 -35.51 -65.03 -38.40
C ASN A 24 -34.72 -66.27 -38.91
N LEU A 25 -34.12 -67.02 -38.00
CA LEU A 25 -33.51 -68.33 -38.24
C LEU A 25 -34.06 -69.32 -37.22
N ASP A 26 -34.32 -70.55 -37.64
CA ASP A 26 -34.69 -71.64 -36.72
C ASP A 26 -33.96 -72.94 -37.09
N VAL A 27 -33.92 -73.88 -36.15
CA VAL A 27 -33.28 -75.18 -36.35
C VAL A 27 -34.20 -76.08 -37.18
N ASP A 28 -33.67 -76.67 -38.25
CA ASP A 28 -34.42 -77.61 -39.08
C ASP A 28 -34.89 -78.85 -38.28
N ALA A 29 -35.87 -79.57 -38.82
CA ALA A 29 -36.42 -80.75 -38.15
C ALA A 29 -35.36 -81.85 -37.87
N ALA A 30 -34.31 -81.93 -38.71
CA ALA A 30 -33.21 -82.87 -38.54
C ALA A 30 -32.12 -82.40 -37.55
N ARG A 31 -32.22 -81.16 -37.05
CA ARG A 31 -31.23 -80.51 -36.17
C ARG A 31 -29.81 -80.52 -36.75
N SER A 32 -29.72 -80.33 -38.06
CA SER A 32 -28.51 -80.35 -38.85
C SER A 32 -28.16 -78.97 -39.44
N ARG A 33 -29.15 -78.08 -39.55
CA ARG A 33 -29.02 -76.76 -40.20
C ARG A 33 -29.85 -75.71 -39.47
N LEU A 34 -29.42 -74.46 -39.57
CA LEU A 34 -30.26 -73.29 -39.36
C LEU A 34 -30.89 -72.92 -40.70
N VAL A 35 -32.19 -72.68 -40.71
CA VAL A 35 -32.96 -72.30 -41.89
C VAL A 35 -33.66 -70.97 -41.67
N ARG A 36 -33.66 -70.11 -42.68
CA ARG A 36 -34.39 -68.84 -42.64
C ARG A 36 -35.90 -69.10 -42.55
N VAL A 37 -36.58 -68.40 -41.64
CA VAL A 37 -38.02 -68.59 -41.40
C VAL A 37 -38.87 -67.82 -42.42
N ASP A 38 -38.52 -66.54 -42.64
CA ASP A 38 -39.13 -65.66 -43.64
C ASP A 38 -38.07 -65.13 -44.60
N ALA A 39 -38.19 -65.48 -45.88
CA ALA A 39 -37.28 -65.03 -46.94
C ALA A 39 -37.28 -63.51 -47.18
N ALA A 40 -38.33 -62.80 -46.75
CA ALA A 40 -38.45 -61.35 -46.94
C ALA A 40 -37.84 -60.52 -45.79
N ALA A 41 -37.48 -61.15 -44.67
CA ALA A 41 -36.92 -60.47 -43.50
C ALA A 41 -35.43 -60.76 -43.32
N ASP A 42 -34.72 -59.82 -42.68
CA ASP A 42 -33.30 -60.00 -42.34
C ASP A 42 -33.13 -61.15 -41.33
N ALA A 43 -32.13 -61.98 -41.57
CA ALA A 43 -31.71 -63.04 -40.67
C ALA A 43 -30.48 -62.58 -39.89
N LEU A 44 -30.56 -62.59 -38.56
CA LEU A 44 -29.46 -62.17 -37.69
C LEU A 44 -29.04 -63.30 -36.76
N ILE A 45 -27.73 -63.36 -36.52
CA ILE A 45 -27.14 -64.11 -35.41
C ILE A 45 -26.53 -63.10 -34.44
N ILE A 46 -27.06 -63.08 -33.21
CA ILE A 46 -26.53 -62.29 -32.10
C ILE A 46 -25.68 -63.23 -31.24
N VAL A 47 -24.38 -62.99 -31.20
CA VAL A 47 -23.42 -63.75 -30.40
C VAL A 47 -23.20 -63.03 -29.08
N HIS A 48 -23.68 -63.60 -27.98
CA HIS A 48 -23.51 -63.05 -26.64
C HIS A 48 -22.24 -63.60 -25.98
N PHE A 49 -21.48 -62.68 -25.40
CA PHE A 49 -20.28 -62.95 -24.63
C PHE A 49 -20.52 -62.64 -23.15
N PRO A 50 -19.85 -63.36 -22.23
CA PRO A 50 -19.75 -62.95 -20.83
C PRO A 50 -19.19 -61.52 -20.67
N PRO A 51 -19.24 -60.93 -19.46
CA PRO A 51 -18.63 -59.63 -19.19
C PRO A 51 -17.20 -59.51 -19.72
N GLN A 52 -16.92 -58.41 -20.41
CA GLN A 52 -15.64 -58.17 -21.06
C GLN A 52 -14.69 -57.27 -20.26
N ALA A 53 -15.18 -56.59 -19.22
CA ALA A 53 -14.36 -55.79 -18.33
C ALA A 53 -14.64 -56.09 -16.84
N LEU A 54 -13.58 -56.02 -16.04
CA LEU A 54 -13.60 -56.04 -14.58
C LEU A 54 -12.93 -54.76 -14.08
N ALA A 55 -13.73 -53.85 -13.55
CA ALA A 55 -13.23 -52.68 -12.84
C ALA A 55 -12.69 -53.08 -11.46
N GLU A 56 -11.53 -52.52 -11.11
CA GLU A 56 -10.89 -52.64 -9.79
C GLU A 56 -10.64 -51.23 -9.24
N ALA A 57 -10.74 -51.05 -7.92
CA ALA A 57 -10.43 -49.78 -7.26
C ALA A 57 -8.96 -49.36 -7.48
N THR A 58 -8.73 -48.05 -7.60
CA THR A 58 -7.40 -47.44 -7.77
C THR A 58 -6.87 -46.83 -6.47
N PHE A 59 -5.54 -46.78 -6.32
CA PHE A 59 -4.89 -46.30 -5.10
C PHE A 59 -3.71 -45.37 -5.39
N THR A 60 -3.55 -44.31 -4.61
CA THR A 60 -2.47 -43.30 -4.77
C THR A 60 -1.37 -43.43 -3.72
N GLY A 61 -1.58 -44.28 -2.72
CA GLY A 61 -0.63 -44.63 -1.66
C GLY A 61 -0.60 -46.13 -1.39
N ASP A 62 -0.30 -46.53 -0.15
CA ASP A 62 -0.30 -47.95 0.23
C ASP A 62 -1.71 -48.54 0.13
N PRO A 63 -1.94 -49.54 -0.74
CA PRO A 63 -3.26 -50.14 -0.91
C PRO A 63 -3.64 -51.02 0.30
N PRO A 64 -4.94 -51.16 0.62
CA PRO A 64 -5.40 -52.03 1.69
C PRO A 64 -5.23 -53.51 1.33
N GLN A 65 -5.20 -54.38 2.35
CA GLN A 65 -5.29 -55.82 2.12
C GLN A 65 -6.65 -56.17 1.47
N PRO A 66 -6.70 -57.14 0.55
CA PRO A 66 -7.96 -57.53 -0.10
C PRO A 66 -8.99 -58.06 0.93
N PRO A 67 -10.31 -58.02 0.62
CA PRO A 67 -10.89 -57.68 -0.67
C PRO A 67 -10.88 -56.16 -0.94
N ILE A 68 -10.69 -55.80 -2.21
CA ILE A 68 -10.88 -54.44 -2.72
C ILE A 68 -12.20 -54.35 -3.49
N GLY A 69 -12.67 -53.12 -3.72
CA GLY A 69 -13.82 -52.86 -4.57
C GLY A 69 -13.60 -53.36 -5.99
N THR A 70 -14.52 -54.18 -6.50
CA THR A 70 -14.51 -54.69 -7.88
C THR A 70 -15.91 -54.73 -8.47
N ALA A 71 -16.03 -54.49 -9.79
CA ALA A 71 -17.30 -54.55 -10.50
C ALA A 71 -17.13 -55.16 -11.90
N LEU A 72 -18.05 -56.04 -12.29
CA LEU A 72 -18.10 -56.60 -13.64
C LEU A 72 -18.92 -55.69 -14.56
N SER A 73 -18.54 -55.67 -15.84
CA SER A 73 -19.34 -55.07 -16.90
C SER A 73 -20.63 -55.87 -17.16
N GLY A 74 -21.54 -55.31 -17.93
CA GLY A 74 -22.58 -56.09 -18.60
C GLY A 74 -22.01 -57.05 -19.65
N PRO A 75 -22.85 -57.94 -20.19
CA PRO A 75 -22.47 -58.81 -21.31
C PRO A 75 -22.19 -57.99 -22.57
N SER A 76 -21.30 -58.50 -23.42
CA SER A 76 -21.04 -57.92 -24.74
C SER A 76 -21.71 -58.75 -25.82
N ARG A 77 -21.96 -58.16 -26.98
CA ARG A 77 -22.52 -58.89 -28.13
C ARG A 77 -21.89 -58.46 -29.45
N LEU A 78 -21.73 -59.44 -30.33
CA LEU A 78 -21.45 -59.23 -31.75
C LEU A 78 -22.69 -59.62 -32.52
N VAL A 79 -23.13 -58.77 -33.45
CA VAL A 79 -24.33 -59.05 -34.25
C VAL A 79 -23.95 -59.14 -35.71
N PHE A 80 -24.42 -60.18 -36.37
CA PHE A 80 -24.14 -60.45 -37.76
C PHE A 80 -25.44 -60.67 -38.55
N ARG A 81 -25.49 -60.11 -39.75
CA ARG A 81 -26.49 -60.43 -40.76
C ARG A 81 -26.00 -61.63 -41.58
N ILE A 82 -26.90 -62.59 -41.75
CA ILE A 82 -26.67 -63.82 -42.50
C ILE A 82 -27.41 -63.69 -43.83
N ASP A 83 -26.68 -63.78 -44.94
CA ASP A 83 -27.27 -63.69 -46.28
C ASP A 83 -27.73 -65.06 -46.79
N ASP A 84 -27.09 -66.15 -46.35
CA ASP A 84 -27.48 -67.51 -46.72
C ASP A 84 -28.86 -67.89 -46.14
N ASP A 85 -29.65 -68.66 -46.91
CA ASP A 85 -30.95 -69.18 -46.46
C ASP A 85 -30.81 -70.40 -45.54
N GLU A 86 -29.68 -71.11 -45.63
CA GLU A 86 -29.36 -72.25 -44.79
C GLU A 86 -27.90 -72.18 -44.32
N LEU A 87 -27.66 -72.41 -43.03
CA LEU A 87 -26.32 -72.52 -42.44
C LEU A 87 -26.16 -73.89 -41.75
N PRO A 88 -25.05 -74.62 -41.94
CA PRO A 88 -24.81 -75.85 -41.20
C PRO A 88 -24.79 -75.61 -39.68
N LEU A 89 -25.50 -76.43 -38.91
CA LEU A 89 -25.47 -76.39 -37.45
C LEU A 89 -24.26 -77.18 -36.93
N THR A 90 -23.06 -76.66 -37.18
CA THR A 90 -21.79 -77.25 -36.72
C THR A 90 -20.96 -76.21 -35.98
N THR A 91 -20.06 -76.65 -35.09
CA THR A 91 -19.15 -75.75 -34.37
C THR A 91 -18.29 -74.92 -35.31
N GLU A 92 -17.81 -75.50 -36.42
CA GLU A 92 -16.98 -74.80 -37.40
C GLU A 92 -17.76 -73.69 -38.11
N ALA A 93 -18.99 -73.98 -38.54
CA ALA A 93 -19.84 -72.99 -39.20
C ALA A 93 -20.26 -71.86 -38.25
N LEU A 94 -20.63 -72.19 -37.00
CA LEU A 94 -21.04 -71.19 -36.00
C LEU A 94 -19.91 -70.29 -35.52
N LEU A 95 -18.64 -70.69 -35.69
CA LEU A 95 -17.47 -69.89 -35.30
C LEU A 95 -16.84 -69.14 -36.48
N ASN A 96 -17.39 -69.23 -37.68
CA ASN A 96 -16.85 -68.55 -38.86
C ASN A 96 -17.35 -67.09 -38.97
N PHE A 97 -17.09 -66.27 -37.95
CA PHE A 97 -17.59 -64.90 -37.87
C PHE A 97 -17.14 -64.01 -39.04
N GLY A 98 -15.95 -64.29 -39.61
CA GLY A 98 -15.43 -63.53 -40.75
C GLY A 98 -16.18 -63.77 -42.06
N ALA A 99 -17.07 -64.76 -42.13
CA ALA A 99 -17.94 -65.00 -43.27
C ALA A 99 -19.27 -64.23 -43.21
N TRP A 100 -19.57 -63.55 -42.10
CA TRP A 100 -20.84 -62.85 -41.89
C TRP A 100 -20.68 -61.35 -41.87
N GLN A 101 -21.72 -60.63 -42.28
CA GLN A 101 -21.69 -59.18 -42.32
C GLN A 101 -22.02 -58.59 -40.93
N PRO A 102 -21.15 -57.78 -40.31
CA PRO A 102 -21.45 -57.20 -39.00
C PRO A 102 -22.59 -56.18 -39.09
N VAL A 103 -23.43 -56.16 -38.06
CA VAL A 103 -24.45 -55.12 -37.84
C VAL A 103 -23.94 -54.19 -36.75
N LEU A 104 -23.65 -52.96 -37.14
CA LEU A 104 -22.95 -51.97 -36.32
C LEU A 104 -23.90 -50.80 -35.94
N ALA A 105 -23.49 -50.03 -34.95
CA ALA A 105 -24.21 -48.80 -34.60
C ALA A 105 -24.04 -47.74 -35.70
N PRO A 106 -25.00 -46.83 -35.92
CA PRO A 106 -24.93 -45.86 -37.02
C PRO A 106 -23.77 -44.88 -36.93
N THR A 107 -23.24 -44.65 -35.72
CA THR A 107 -22.07 -43.80 -35.48
C THR A 107 -20.74 -44.55 -35.58
N ALA A 108 -20.74 -45.88 -35.74
CA ALA A 108 -19.55 -46.72 -35.87
C ALA A 108 -18.93 -46.64 -37.27
N LEU A 109 -18.55 -45.42 -37.65
CA LEU A 109 -18.13 -45.06 -39.01
C LEU A 109 -16.60 -45.12 -39.17
N PRO A 110 -16.06 -45.36 -40.37
CA PRO A 110 -14.62 -45.37 -40.59
C PRO A 110 -13.92 -44.07 -40.17
N ARG A 111 -12.65 -44.14 -39.79
CA ARG A 111 -11.80 -42.95 -39.57
C ARG A 111 -11.79 -42.07 -40.82
N GLY A 112 -11.82 -40.76 -40.61
CA GLY A 112 -11.86 -39.77 -41.71
C GLY A 112 -13.25 -39.48 -42.24
N THR A 113 -14.30 -40.16 -41.76
CA THR A 113 -15.69 -39.77 -42.01
C THR A 113 -15.93 -38.37 -41.45
N GLY A 114 -16.36 -37.44 -42.30
CA GLY A 114 -16.69 -36.08 -41.91
C GLY A 114 -18.10 -35.96 -41.29
N PRO A 115 -18.39 -34.85 -40.60
CA PRO A 115 -19.74 -34.52 -40.14
C PRO A 115 -20.76 -34.46 -41.27
N ALA A 116 -21.96 -35.02 -41.04
CA ALA A 116 -23.07 -34.94 -41.98
C ALA A 116 -24.43 -34.99 -41.24
N PRO A 117 -25.46 -34.26 -41.69
CA PRO A 117 -26.77 -34.18 -41.01
C PRO A 117 -27.50 -35.51 -40.83
N GLU A 118 -27.24 -36.49 -41.68
CA GLU A 118 -27.83 -37.83 -41.63
C GLU A 118 -27.20 -38.76 -40.57
N ILE A 119 -26.00 -38.41 -40.07
CA ILE A 119 -25.36 -39.16 -39.00
C ILE A 119 -26.13 -38.83 -37.71
N PRO A 120 -26.58 -39.81 -36.91
CA PRO A 120 -27.26 -39.50 -35.66
C PRO A 120 -26.28 -39.10 -34.56
N ALA A 121 -26.78 -38.43 -33.53
CA ALA A 121 -26.02 -38.22 -32.29
C ALA A 121 -25.62 -39.56 -31.63
N PRO A 122 -24.54 -39.59 -30.83
CA PRO A 122 -24.12 -40.80 -30.12
C PRO A 122 -25.26 -41.36 -29.26
N ALA A 123 -25.50 -42.66 -29.39
CA ALA A 123 -26.49 -43.38 -28.63
C ALA A 123 -26.02 -44.82 -28.39
N MET A 124 -26.53 -45.42 -27.31
CA MET A 124 -26.30 -46.83 -27.03
C MET A 124 -26.79 -47.71 -28.20
N ALA A 125 -26.03 -48.75 -28.54
CA ALA A 125 -26.45 -49.72 -29.55
C ALA A 125 -27.75 -50.42 -29.16
N THR A 126 -28.65 -50.59 -30.13
CA THR A 126 -29.87 -51.41 -29.98
C THR A 126 -29.51 -52.88 -29.83
N ASP A 127 -30.43 -53.71 -29.31
CA ASP A 127 -30.19 -55.13 -29.04
C ASP A 127 -29.75 -55.94 -30.28
N GLN A 128 -30.05 -55.44 -31.49
CA GLN A 128 -29.66 -56.04 -32.77
C GLN A 128 -28.40 -55.41 -33.41
N GLN A 129 -27.63 -54.65 -32.65
CA GLN A 129 -26.36 -54.05 -33.07
C GLN A 129 -25.22 -54.51 -32.18
N THR A 130 -24.02 -54.60 -32.76
CA THR A 130 -22.78 -54.93 -32.07
C THR A 130 -22.47 -53.91 -30.97
N SER A 131 -22.21 -54.41 -29.76
CA SER A 131 -21.95 -53.60 -28.57
C SER A 131 -20.99 -54.35 -27.64
N ILE A 132 -19.81 -53.78 -27.44
CA ILE A 132 -18.76 -54.35 -26.59
C ILE A 132 -18.61 -53.44 -25.37
N GLU A 133 -18.96 -53.92 -24.19
CA GLU A 133 -18.74 -53.13 -22.97
C GLU A 133 -17.30 -53.32 -22.49
N PHE A 134 -16.42 -52.45 -22.98
CA PHE A 134 -15.03 -52.36 -22.57
C PHE A 134 -14.48 -50.94 -22.81
N PRO A 135 -13.80 -50.29 -21.86
CA PRO A 135 -13.69 -50.69 -20.44
C PRO A 135 -15.05 -50.65 -19.73
N TRP A 136 -15.05 -51.01 -18.45
CA TRP A 136 -16.26 -51.01 -17.62
C TRP A 136 -17.09 -49.74 -17.82
N ARG A 137 -18.39 -49.88 -18.08
CA ARG A 137 -19.34 -48.80 -18.39
C ARG A 137 -19.09 -47.98 -19.65
N LEU A 138 -18.14 -48.32 -20.52
CA LEU A 138 -18.00 -47.73 -21.85
C LEU A 138 -18.35 -48.77 -22.91
N THR A 139 -19.23 -48.42 -23.86
CA THR A 139 -19.57 -49.32 -24.96
C THR A 139 -18.88 -48.94 -26.24
N LEU A 140 -18.26 -49.91 -26.88
CA LEU A 140 -17.53 -49.78 -28.13
C LEU A 140 -18.23 -50.52 -29.26
N SER A 141 -18.03 -50.03 -30.47
CA SER A 141 -18.34 -50.75 -31.71
C SER A 141 -17.18 -50.55 -32.69
N PRO A 142 -16.72 -51.60 -33.38
CA PRO A 142 -15.81 -51.43 -34.51
C PRO A 142 -16.53 -50.78 -35.69
N ASP A 143 -15.78 -50.24 -36.63
CA ASP A 143 -16.34 -49.82 -37.92
C ASP A 143 -16.44 -51.00 -38.92
N GLU A 144 -17.03 -50.72 -40.08
CA GLU A 144 -17.26 -51.71 -41.15
C GLU A 144 -15.98 -52.24 -41.83
N THR A 145 -14.82 -51.63 -41.57
CA THR A 145 -13.53 -52.07 -42.13
C THR A 145 -12.94 -53.25 -41.35
N ALA A 146 -13.46 -53.51 -40.15
CA ALA A 146 -12.98 -54.57 -39.28
C ALA A 146 -13.72 -55.90 -39.52
N THR A 147 -13.00 -56.99 -39.28
CA THR A 147 -13.52 -58.36 -39.39
C THR A 147 -13.21 -59.14 -38.12
N TRP A 148 -14.05 -60.11 -37.77
CA TRP A 148 -13.82 -60.98 -36.62
C TRP A 148 -13.27 -62.33 -37.07
N ARG A 149 -12.11 -62.72 -36.54
CA ARG A 149 -11.57 -64.07 -36.67
C ARG A 149 -11.74 -64.79 -35.34
N THR A 150 -12.18 -66.04 -35.36
CA THR A 150 -12.13 -66.88 -34.16
C THR A 150 -10.88 -67.74 -34.19
N ASP A 151 -10.19 -67.81 -33.06
CA ASP A 151 -9.03 -68.69 -32.92
C ASP A 151 -9.56 -70.11 -32.61
N THR A 152 -9.72 -70.91 -33.66
CA THR A 152 -10.26 -72.29 -33.56
C THR A 152 -9.19 -73.33 -33.26
N ALA A 153 -7.91 -72.93 -33.21
CA ALA A 153 -6.74 -73.80 -33.06
C ALA A 153 -6.53 -74.32 -31.63
N ALA A 154 -7.51 -75.04 -31.08
CA ALA A 154 -7.22 -76.02 -30.06
C ALA A 154 -6.49 -77.19 -30.74
N THR A 155 -5.15 -77.24 -30.66
CA THR A 155 -4.29 -78.45 -30.47
C THR A 155 -2.87 -78.33 -31.05
N SER A 156 -1.87 -78.28 -30.16
CA SER A 156 -0.52 -78.90 -30.30
C SER A 156 0.49 -78.38 -29.25
N SER A 157 0.19 -77.27 -28.56
CA SER A 157 1.04 -76.74 -27.47
C SER A 157 0.69 -77.38 -26.11
N PRO A 158 1.68 -77.81 -25.30
CA PRO A 158 1.46 -78.26 -23.92
C PRO A 158 0.96 -77.15 -22.96
N ARG A 159 0.90 -75.90 -23.44
CA ARG A 159 0.19 -74.77 -22.80
C ARG A 159 -0.93 -74.35 -23.76
N GLY A 160 -2.14 -74.88 -23.59
CA GLY A 160 -3.28 -74.57 -24.46
C GLY A 160 -3.62 -73.07 -24.48
N GLN A 161 -4.01 -72.54 -25.63
CA GLN A 161 -4.51 -71.17 -25.79
C GLN A 161 -6.01 -71.13 -25.44
N LEU A 162 -6.47 -70.03 -24.83
CA LEU A 162 -7.90 -69.77 -24.64
C LEU A 162 -8.55 -69.46 -25.99
N TRP A 163 -9.79 -69.94 -26.19
CA TRP A 163 -10.57 -69.54 -27.35
C TRP A 163 -10.86 -68.04 -27.29
N SER A 164 -10.84 -67.40 -28.45
CA SER A 164 -11.16 -66.00 -28.56
C SER A 164 -11.71 -65.59 -29.93
N ALA A 165 -12.42 -64.47 -29.93
CA ALA A 165 -12.75 -63.72 -31.13
C ALA A 165 -11.84 -62.49 -31.21
N VAL A 166 -11.02 -62.41 -32.25
CA VAL A 166 -10.03 -61.35 -32.45
C VAL A 166 -10.53 -60.40 -33.55
N LEU A 167 -10.53 -59.10 -33.25
CA LEU A 167 -10.80 -58.05 -34.24
C LEU A 167 -9.58 -57.88 -35.14
N LEU A 168 -9.75 -58.00 -36.45
CA LEU A 168 -8.69 -57.96 -37.45
C LEU A 168 -9.05 -57.11 -38.67
N PRO A 169 -8.05 -56.45 -39.29
CA PRO A 169 -6.71 -56.16 -38.73
C PRO A 169 -6.84 -55.33 -37.43
N PRO A 170 -5.74 -54.91 -36.76
CA PRO A 170 -5.83 -53.78 -35.84
C PRO A 170 -6.70 -52.68 -36.46
N ALA A 171 -7.77 -52.32 -35.76
CA ALA A 171 -8.91 -51.63 -36.35
C ALA A 171 -9.37 -50.49 -35.44
N ASP A 172 -10.15 -49.60 -36.02
CA ASP A 172 -10.71 -48.47 -35.30
C ASP A 172 -12.02 -48.87 -34.60
N VAL A 173 -12.17 -48.41 -33.36
CA VAL A 173 -13.37 -48.59 -32.54
C VAL A 173 -13.87 -47.25 -32.04
N ARG A 174 -15.19 -47.08 -32.02
CA ARG A 174 -15.84 -45.87 -31.54
C ARG A 174 -16.60 -46.14 -30.26
N ALA A 175 -16.55 -45.18 -29.33
CA ALA A 175 -17.32 -45.27 -28.10
C ALA A 175 -18.74 -44.75 -28.36
N LEU A 176 -19.72 -45.64 -28.25
CA LEU A 176 -21.13 -45.35 -28.58
C LEU A 176 -21.82 -44.55 -27.47
N GLY A 177 -21.50 -44.89 -26.23
CA GLY A 177 -22.10 -44.32 -25.04
C GLY A 177 -21.47 -44.89 -23.78
N SER A 178 -21.76 -44.23 -22.65
CA SER A 178 -21.36 -44.68 -21.33
C SER A 178 -22.58 -44.89 -20.44
N PHE A 179 -22.50 -45.86 -19.54
CA PHE A 179 -23.55 -46.09 -18.54
C PHE A 179 -23.34 -45.14 -17.34
N GLY A 180 -24.38 -44.40 -16.96
CA GLY A 180 -24.41 -43.63 -15.71
C GLY A 180 -24.73 -44.50 -14.49
N GLY A 181 -24.62 -43.93 -13.28
CA GLY A 181 -25.04 -44.58 -12.03
C GLY A 181 -24.19 -44.17 -10.83
N LEU A 182 -24.58 -44.60 -9.63
CA LEU A 182 -23.77 -44.40 -8.42
C LEU A 182 -22.35 -44.92 -8.65
N SER A 183 -21.36 -44.12 -8.25
CA SER A 183 -19.99 -44.61 -8.16
C SER A 183 -19.96 -45.69 -7.08
N LEU A 184 -19.46 -46.87 -7.45
CA LEU A 184 -19.36 -48.01 -6.54
C LEU A 184 -18.11 -47.91 -5.63
N PHE A 185 -17.14 -47.06 -6.00
CA PHE A 185 -15.83 -46.94 -5.35
C PHE A 185 -15.35 -45.48 -5.33
N ASP A 186 -14.38 -45.15 -4.46
CA ASP A 186 -13.85 -43.78 -4.34
C ASP A 186 -13.11 -43.32 -5.61
N SER A 187 -12.50 -44.23 -6.37
CA SER A 187 -11.83 -43.94 -7.65
C SER A 187 -11.76 -45.16 -8.57
N LEU A 188 -11.87 -44.91 -9.89
CA LEU A 188 -11.81 -45.91 -10.96
C LEU A 188 -10.98 -45.41 -12.16
N PRO A 189 -10.33 -46.30 -12.92
CA PRO A 189 -9.53 -45.91 -14.07
C PRO A 189 -10.37 -45.22 -15.15
N GLY A 190 -10.07 -43.95 -15.42
CA GLY A 190 -10.66 -43.17 -16.51
C GLY A 190 -12.18 -42.96 -16.42
N GLU A 191 -12.80 -43.19 -15.25
CA GLU A 191 -14.26 -43.08 -15.08
C GLU A 191 -14.78 -41.72 -15.52
N PHE A 192 -14.06 -40.66 -15.16
CA PHE A 192 -14.46 -39.30 -15.40
C PHE A 192 -14.36 -38.92 -16.90
N SER A 193 -13.46 -39.54 -17.67
CA SER A 193 -13.20 -39.16 -19.06
C SER A 193 -14.10 -39.86 -20.10
N ARG A 194 -14.96 -40.79 -19.68
CA ARG A 194 -15.76 -41.63 -20.59
C ARG A 194 -16.70 -40.82 -21.50
N ASP A 195 -17.36 -39.81 -20.96
CA ASP A 195 -18.24 -38.92 -21.75
C ASP A 195 -17.45 -38.17 -22.84
N GLN A 196 -16.26 -37.66 -22.49
CA GLN A 196 -15.38 -37.00 -23.45
C GLN A 196 -14.88 -37.97 -24.53
N ILE A 197 -14.59 -39.22 -24.19
CA ILE A 197 -14.22 -40.25 -25.18
C ILE A 197 -15.39 -40.51 -26.14
N VAL A 198 -16.64 -40.62 -25.65
CA VAL A 198 -17.83 -40.78 -26.53
C VAL A 198 -17.96 -39.59 -27.47
N LYS A 199 -17.84 -38.36 -26.95
CA LYS A 199 -17.91 -37.13 -27.75
C LYS A 199 -16.82 -37.08 -28.82
N LEU A 200 -15.57 -37.29 -28.43
CA LEU A 200 -14.41 -37.20 -29.32
C LEU A 200 -14.31 -38.35 -30.33
N THR A 201 -14.96 -39.49 -30.08
CA THR A 201 -14.96 -40.64 -30.98
C THR A 201 -16.22 -40.80 -31.80
N SER A 202 -17.38 -40.28 -31.39
CA SER A 202 -18.66 -40.58 -32.07
C SER A 202 -19.59 -39.39 -32.27
N ASN A 203 -19.31 -38.21 -31.68
CA ASN A 203 -20.22 -37.07 -31.81
C ASN A 203 -19.86 -36.17 -33.00
N PHE A 204 -20.47 -36.45 -34.14
CA PHE A 204 -20.29 -35.69 -35.39
C PHE A 204 -20.95 -34.32 -35.38
N HIS A 205 -21.66 -33.94 -34.31
CA HIS A 205 -22.37 -32.66 -34.19
C HIS A 205 -21.79 -31.74 -33.12
N LEU A 206 -20.53 -31.94 -32.73
CA LEU A 206 -19.84 -31.01 -31.84
C LEU A 206 -19.54 -29.72 -32.61
N PRO A 207 -20.19 -28.59 -32.28
CA PRO A 207 -19.99 -27.36 -33.03
C PRO A 207 -18.61 -26.78 -32.69
N VAL A 208 -17.88 -26.33 -33.70
CA VAL A 208 -16.57 -25.68 -33.57
C VAL A 208 -16.47 -24.50 -34.55
N PRO A 209 -15.52 -23.56 -34.38
CA PRO A 209 -15.34 -22.48 -35.34
C PRO A 209 -15.15 -23.02 -36.76
N GLY A 210 -16.00 -22.59 -37.69
CA GLY A 210 -15.95 -23.00 -39.08
C GLY A 210 -16.74 -24.28 -39.44
N GLY A 211 -17.45 -24.91 -38.49
CA GLY A 211 -18.32 -26.06 -38.78
C GLY A 211 -18.54 -26.98 -37.58
N GLU A 212 -18.40 -28.28 -37.82
CA GLU A 212 -18.50 -29.33 -36.81
C GLU A 212 -17.15 -30.07 -36.69
N PHE A 213 -16.83 -30.53 -35.48
CA PHE A 213 -15.62 -31.31 -35.23
C PHE A 213 -15.73 -32.68 -35.90
N THR A 214 -14.65 -33.14 -36.53
CA THR A 214 -14.56 -34.49 -37.09
C THR A 214 -14.05 -35.47 -36.03
N PRO A 215 -14.89 -36.35 -35.45
CA PRO A 215 -14.50 -37.24 -34.37
C PRO A 215 -13.53 -38.32 -34.86
N LEU A 216 -12.48 -38.57 -34.09
CA LEU A 216 -11.49 -39.61 -34.39
C LEU A 216 -11.75 -40.85 -33.52
N PRO A 217 -11.85 -42.05 -34.12
CA PRO A 217 -12.01 -43.28 -33.37
C PRO A 217 -10.76 -43.62 -32.55
N LEU A 218 -10.93 -44.53 -31.57
CA LEU A 218 -9.81 -45.16 -30.88
C LEU A 218 -9.18 -46.19 -31.82
N THR A 219 -7.86 -46.19 -31.91
CA THR A 219 -7.11 -47.27 -32.56
C THR A 219 -7.05 -48.45 -31.60
N ALA A 220 -7.62 -49.59 -31.99
CA ALA A 220 -7.44 -50.85 -31.27
C ALA A 220 -6.29 -51.65 -31.89
N ASN A 221 -5.08 -51.48 -31.34
CA ASN A 221 -3.91 -52.28 -31.70
C ASN A 221 -4.14 -53.78 -31.43
N ARG A 222 -4.97 -54.05 -30.42
CA ARG A 222 -5.52 -55.37 -30.11
C ARG A 222 -6.90 -55.20 -29.51
N LEU A 223 -7.87 -55.98 -29.98
CA LEU A 223 -9.13 -56.22 -29.29
C LEU A 223 -9.54 -57.68 -29.49
N GLU A 224 -9.63 -58.42 -28.40
CA GLU A 224 -9.91 -59.84 -28.40
C GLU A 224 -10.91 -60.16 -27.30
N LEU A 225 -12.02 -60.81 -27.64
CA LEU A 225 -13.08 -61.18 -26.70
C LEU A 225 -12.92 -62.64 -26.29
N THR A 226 -13.01 -62.91 -24.99
CA THR A 226 -12.88 -64.26 -24.42
C THR A 226 -13.96 -64.50 -23.38
N ALA A 227 -14.13 -65.74 -22.91
CA ALA A 227 -15.05 -66.04 -21.80
C ALA A 227 -14.59 -65.46 -20.45
N LEU A 228 -13.33 -65.07 -20.30
CA LEU A 228 -12.78 -64.50 -19.06
C LEU A 228 -12.71 -62.96 -19.09
N GLY A 229 -12.96 -62.34 -20.24
CA GLY A 229 -12.87 -60.90 -20.45
C GLY A 229 -12.00 -60.53 -21.65
N ALA A 230 -12.00 -59.25 -22.03
CA ALA A 230 -11.30 -58.79 -23.23
C ALA A 230 -9.79 -58.61 -23.02
N ASN A 231 -8.98 -58.96 -24.03
CA ASN A 231 -7.63 -58.42 -24.14
C ASN A 231 -7.68 -57.20 -25.07
N ALA A 232 -7.23 -56.05 -24.58
CA ALA A 232 -7.35 -54.80 -25.30
C ALA A 232 -6.08 -53.96 -25.21
N ASP A 233 -5.76 -53.29 -26.30
CA ASP A 233 -4.77 -52.22 -26.38
C ASP A 233 -5.35 -51.10 -27.26
N LEU A 234 -5.83 -50.05 -26.60
CA LEU A 234 -6.58 -48.94 -27.19
C LEU A 234 -5.81 -47.64 -27.07
N GLU A 235 -5.77 -46.85 -28.14
CA GLU A 235 -5.15 -45.54 -28.17
C GLU A 235 -6.04 -44.49 -28.84
N GLY A 236 -6.13 -43.30 -28.24
CA GLY A 236 -6.84 -42.15 -28.77
C GLY A 236 -6.00 -40.89 -28.63
N LEU A 237 -5.94 -40.10 -29.70
CA LEU A 237 -5.29 -38.80 -29.73
C LEU A 237 -6.20 -37.82 -30.46
N TRP A 238 -6.54 -36.71 -29.79
CA TRP A 238 -7.47 -35.72 -30.32
C TRP A 238 -6.89 -34.31 -30.21
N ASP A 239 -7.13 -33.53 -31.26
CA ASP A 239 -6.84 -32.10 -31.30
C ASP A 239 -8.15 -31.31 -31.32
N TYR A 240 -8.91 -31.40 -30.22
CA TYR A 240 -10.16 -30.65 -30.09
C TYR A 240 -9.87 -29.14 -29.97
N PRO A 241 -10.53 -28.26 -30.75
CA PRO A 241 -10.21 -26.84 -30.76
C PRO A 241 -10.30 -26.17 -29.39
N LEU A 242 -9.26 -25.42 -29.04
CA LEU A 242 -9.25 -24.54 -27.86
C LEU A 242 -9.81 -23.17 -28.28
N VAL A 243 -11.07 -22.91 -27.97
CA VAL A 243 -11.81 -21.75 -28.48
C VAL A 243 -12.14 -20.77 -27.35
N PRO A 244 -11.77 -19.49 -27.48
CA PRO A 244 -12.18 -18.45 -26.53
C PRO A 244 -13.71 -18.26 -26.53
N PRO A 245 -14.36 -18.07 -25.37
CA PRO A 245 -15.80 -17.79 -25.20
C PRO A 245 -16.47 -16.92 -26.26
N GLU A 246 -15.89 -15.76 -26.56
CA GLU A 246 -16.41 -14.80 -27.53
C GLU A 246 -16.44 -15.34 -28.98
N GLN A 247 -15.72 -16.42 -29.26
CA GLN A 247 -15.66 -17.10 -30.56
C GLN A 247 -16.32 -18.49 -30.54
N GLN A 248 -16.86 -18.92 -29.39
CA GLN A 248 -17.52 -20.21 -29.27
C GLN A 248 -18.85 -20.18 -30.05
N PRO A 249 -19.08 -21.12 -30.98
CA PRO A 249 -20.39 -21.26 -31.61
C PRO A 249 -21.45 -21.70 -30.59
N PRO A 250 -22.75 -21.46 -30.84
CA PRO A 250 -23.83 -21.98 -30.00
C PRO A 250 -23.73 -23.50 -29.82
N GLY A 251 -23.76 -23.95 -28.56
CA GLY A 251 -23.64 -25.38 -28.22
C GLY A 251 -22.20 -25.91 -28.17
N PHE A 252 -21.19 -25.06 -28.24
CA PHE A 252 -19.79 -25.46 -28.03
C PHE A 252 -19.63 -26.11 -26.65
N ASP A 253 -18.87 -27.21 -26.62
CA ASP A 253 -18.61 -27.98 -25.41
C ASP A 253 -17.09 -27.99 -25.15
N PRO A 254 -16.60 -27.37 -24.07
CA PRO A 254 -15.16 -27.34 -23.80
C PRO A 254 -14.68 -28.74 -23.41
N ILE A 255 -13.89 -29.39 -24.29
CA ILE A 255 -13.35 -30.74 -24.04
C ILE A 255 -11.83 -30.68 -23.90
N GLY A 256 -11.32 -31.01 -22.71
CA GLY A 256 -9.90 -30.93 -22.37
C GLY A 256 -9.09 -32.20 -22.68
N LEU A 257 -9.72 -33.35 -22.90
CA LEU A 257 -9.03 -34.62 -23.17
C LEU A 257 -8.26 -34.59 -24.51
N ARG A 258 -6.96 -34.86 -24.44
CA ARG A 258 -6.03 -34.89 -25.59
C ARG A 258 -5.58 -36.29 -25.94
N GLN A 259 -5.40 -37.14 -24.94
CA GLN A 259 -4.89 -38.49 -25.13
C GLN A 259 -5.60 -39.47 -24.20
N TYR A 260 -5.87 -40.66 -24.71
CA TYR A 260 -6.32 -41.83 -23.97
C TYR A 260 -5.50 -43.05 -24.39
N GLN A 261 -5.03 -43.84 -23.43
CA GLN A 261 -4.41 -45.15 -23.66
C GLN A 261 -4.95 -46.15 -22.66
N HIS A 262 -5.30 -47.35 -23.11
CA HIS A 262 -5.79 -48.41 -22.24
C HIS A 262 -5.29 -49.78 -22.70
N THR A 263 -4.49 -50.43 -21.86
CA THR A 263 -4.13 -51.84 -21.97
C THR A 263 -4.82 -52.68 -20.88
N ALA A 264 -5.49 -53.75 -21.29
CA ALA A 264 -6.11 -54.73 -20.39
C ALA A 264 -5.87 -56.17 -20.86
N GLY A 265 -5.91 -57.10 -19.91
CA GLY A 265 -5.78 -58.53 -20.15
C GLY A 265 -6.87 -59.30 -19.42
N LEU A 266 -7.60 -60.15 -20.16
CA LEU A 266 -8.74 -60.93 -19.65
C LEU A 266 -9.74 -60.04 -18.86
N GLY A 267 -10.05 -58.88 -19.42
CA GLY A 267 -10.97 -57.88 -18.88
C GLY A 267 -10.40 -57.04 -17.74
N ARG A 268 -9.19 -57.31 -17.26
CA ARG A 268 -8.59 -56.59 -16.14
C ARG A 268 -7.65 -55.51 -16.62
N ASP A 269 -7.81 -54.31 -16.08
CA ASP A 269 -6.97 -53.17 -16.43
C ASP A 269 -5.52 -53.43 -16.00
N HIS A 270 -4.57 -53.05 -16.86
CA HIS A 270 -3.14 -53.09 -16.61
C HIS A 270 -2.49 -51.72 -16.69
N PHE A 271 -2.94 -50.90 -17.63
CA PHE A 271 -2.43 -49.55 -17.83
C PHE A 271 -3.54 -48.67 -18.41
N VAL A 272 -3.81 -47.54 -17.77
CA VAL A 272 -4.69 -46.50 -18.29
C VAL A 272 -3.98 -45.16 -18.17
N ARG A 273 -3.95 -44.38 -19.25
CA ARG A 273 -3.39 -43.04 -19.24
C ARG A 273 -4.34 -42.05 -19.90
N THR A 274 -4.59 -40.94 -19.23
CA THR A 274 -5.29 -39.79 -19.81
C THR A 274 -4.40 -38.56 -19.76
N VAL A 275 -4.53 -37.68 -20.75
CA VAL A 275 -3.88 -36.37 -20.78
C VAL A 275 -4.95 -35.31 -21.00
N LYS A 276 -5.08 -34.39 -20.05
CA LYS A 276 -6.04 -33.28 -20.13
C LYS A 276 -5.33 -31.93 -20.11
N VAL A 277 -5.76 -31.01 -20.97
CA VAL A 277 -5.21 -29.66 -21.04
C VAL A 277 -5.90 -28.71 -20.05
N GLY A 278 -5.12 -27.79 -19.50
CA GLY A 278 -5.60 -26.72 -18.64
C GLY A 278 -4.57 -25.61 -18.49
N TRP A 279 -4.77 -24.74 -17.51
CA TRP A 279 -3.90 -23.60 -17.25
C TRP A 279 -3.60 -23.44 -15.76
N LEU A 280 -2.39 -22.96 -15.46
CA LEU A 280 -1.92 -22.68 -14.12
C LEU A 280 -2.37 -21.28 -13.69
N CYS A 281 -3.51 -21.22 -13.02
CA CYS A 281 -4.02 -20.02 -12.37
C CYS A 281 -3.05 -19.52 -11.30
N GLY A 282 -2.91 -18.20 -11.25
CA GLY A 282 -1.81 -17.48 -10.62
C GLY A 282 -0.88 -16.86 -11.65
N THR A 283 -0.48 -17.59 -12.71
CA THR A 283 0.41 -17.03 -13.76
C THR A 283 -0.18 -17.05 -15.16
N GLY A 284 -1.03 -18.01 -15.51
CA GLY A 284 -1.62 -18.14 -16.86
C GLY A 284 -0.92 -19.15 -17.79
N HIS A 285 0.08 -19.90 -17.30
CA HIS A 285 0.83 -20.84 -18.15
C HIS A 285 -0.03 -22.05 -18.53
N GLN A 286 0.01 -22.45 -19.79
CA GLN A 286 -0.65 -23.69 -20.24
C GLN A 286 0.08 -24.93 -19.70
N ALA A 287 -0.69 -25.89 -19.20
CA ALA A 287 -0.21 -27.16 -18.68
C ALA A 287 -1.14 -28.32 -19.09
N VAL A 288 -0.69 -29.54 -18.85
CA VAL A 288 -1.53 -30.74 -18.91
C VAL A 288 -1.43 -31.51 -17.61
N VAL A 289 -2.53 -32.14 -17.22
CA VAL A 289 -2.56 -33.17 -16.19
C VAL A 289 -2.51 -34.53 -16.88
N VAL A 290 -1.55 -35.35 -16.48
CA VAL A 290 -1.35 -36.71 -16.95
C VAL A 290 -1.70 -37.65 -15.81
N THR A 291 -2.85 -38.32 -15.91
CA THR A 291 -3.24 -39.36 -14.97
C THR A 291 -2.84 -40.70 -15.54
N THR A 292 -2.04 -41.45 -14.79
CA THR A 292 -1.57 -42.79 -15.16
C THR A 292 -1.96 -43.76 -14.06
N VAL A 293 -2.78 -44.75 -14.41
CA VAL A 293 -3.11 -45.90 -13.58
C VAL A 293 -2.36 -47.11 -14.10
N GLN A 294 -1.56 -47.76 -13.26
CA GLN A 294 -0.77 -48.91 -13.66
C GLN A 294 -0.90 -50.05 -12.65
N ARG A 295 -1.01 -51.28 -13.13
CA ARG A 295 -0.94 -52.47 -12.28
C ARG A 295 0.49 -52.71 -11.81
N LEU A 296 0.75 -52.54 -10.52
CA LEU A 296 2.06 -52.75 -9.91
C LEU A 296 2.01 -53.82 -8.80
N PRO A 297 3.05 -54.66 -8.68
CA PRO A 297 3.15 -55.61 -7.56
C PRO A 297 3.45 -54.84 -6.27
N VAL A 298 2.60 -55.01 -5.27
CA VAL A 298 2.77 -54.46 -3.92
C VAL A 298 2.85 -55.61 -2.90
N HIS A 299 3.50 -55.36 -1.77
CA HIS A 299 3.73 -56.35 -0.70
C HIS A 299 4.45 -57.62 -1.17
N VAL A 300 5.61 -57.47 -1.82
CA VAL A 300 6.45 -58.60 -2.23
C VAL A 300 6.94 -59.35 -0.99
N GLN A 301 6.59 -60.63 -0.87
CA GLN A 301 6.97 -61.49 0.25
C GLN A 301 7.63 -62.77 -0.25
N VAL A 302 8.64 -63.25 0.47
CA VAL A 302 9.27 -64.54 0.17
C VAL A 302 8.39 -65.67 0.71
N VAL A 303 7.88 -66.52 -0.18
CA VAL A 303 7.00 -67.64 0.16
C VAL A 303 7.72 -68.99 0.24
N ALA A 304 8.88 -69.12 -0.41
CA ALA A 304 9.73 -70.31 -0.29
C ALA A 304 11.18 -69.98 -0.66
N HIS A 305 12.13 -70.79 -0.19
CA HIS A 305 13.50 -70.78 -0.69
C HIS A 305 13.75 -72.10 -1.43
N ARG A 306 14.24 -72.03 -2.67
CA ARG A 306 14.71 -73.18 -3.45
C ARG A 306 16.22 -73.09 -3.66
N PRO A 307 16.89 -74.21 -4.02
CA PRO A 307 18.33 -74.20 -4.34
C PRO A 307 18.72 -73.15 -5.41
N GLU A 308 17.76 -72.77 -6.27
CA GLU A 308 17.90 -71.82 -7.37
C GLU A 308 17.57 -70.37 -6.98
N GLY A 309 17.04 -70.11 -5.77
CA GLY A 309 16.67 -68.77 -5.29
C GLY A 309 15.37 -68.72 -4.46
N ALA A 310 15.07 -67.53 -3.93
CA ALA A 310 13.82 -67.27 -3.23
C ALA A 310 12.63 -67.17 -4.21
N LEU A 311 11.50 -67.78 -3.88
CA LEU A 311 10.21 -67.53 -4.52
C LEU A 311 9.50 -66.40 -3.82
N PHE A 312 9.01 -65.46 -4.62
CA PHE A 312 8.25 -64.31 -4.14
C PHE A 312 6.78 -64.44 -4.52
N SER A 313 5.91 -63.96 -3.64
CA SER A 313 4.50 -63.68 -3.91
C SER A 313 4.27 -62.18 -3.79
N SER A 314 3.40 -61.62 -4.60
CA SER A 314 3.00 -60.22 -4.56
C SER A 314 1.55 -60.07 -5.01
N ILE A 315 0.85 -59.07 -4.49
CA ILE A 315 -0.50 -58.74 -4.94
C ILE A 315 -0.41 -57.54 -5.88
N GLY A 316 -0.99 -57.65 -7.08
CA GLY A 316 -0.96 -56.59 -8.08
C GLY A 316 -2.14 -55.63 -7.93
N TYR A 317 -1.88 -54.38 -7.55
CA TYR A 317 -2.89 -53.32 -7.40
C TYR A 317 -2.82 -52.31 -8.54
N LEU A 318 -3.93 -51.65 -8.83
CA LEU A 318 -3.95 -50.48 -9.72
C LEU A 318 -3.51 -49.24 -8.94
N ILE A 319 -2.31 -48.76 -9.24
CA ILE A 319 -1.74 -47.58 -8.63
C ILE A 319 -1.95 -46.39 -9.56
N GLU A 320 -2.64 -45.37 -9.06
CA GLU A 320 -2.84 -44.10 -9.75
C GLU A 320 -1.74 -43.11 -9.41
N THR A 321 -1.28 -42.42 -10.45
CA THR A 321 -0.30 -41.36 -10.35
C THR A 321 -0.71 -40.20 -11.23
N VAL A 322 -0.55 -38.98 -10.72
CA VAL A 322 -0.95 -37.77 -11.43
C VAL A 322 0.25 -36.84 -11.56
N ASP A 323 0.61 -36.51 -12.78
CA ASP A 323 1.71 -35.59 -13.08
C ASP A 323 1.16 -34.33 -13.75
N VAL A 324 1.57 -33.16 -13.30
CA VAL A 324 1.34 -31.90 -14.00
C VAL A 324 2.55 -31.59 -14.88
N VAL A 325 2.33 -31.27 -16.15
CA VAL A 325 3.38 -30.97 -17.13
C VAL A 325 3.12 -29.62 -17.78
N VAL A 326 4.05 -28.68 -17.61
CA VAL A 326 4.00 -27.34 -18.19
C VAL A 326 4.27 -27.41 -19.69
N GLN A 327 3.30 -27.02 -20.50
CA GLN A 327 3.39 -27.01 -21.98
C GLN A 327 3.94 -25.70 -22.53
N GLN A 328 3.69 -24.60 -21.81
CA GLN A 328 4.20 -23.28 -22.13
C GLN A 328 5.14 -22.83 -21.00
N PRO A 329 6.45 -23.12 -21.04
CA PRO A 329 7.36 -22.80 -19.94
C PRO A 329 7.56 -21.30 -19.68
N ARG A 330 7.29 -20.45 -20.67
CA ARG A 330 7.46 -18.99 -20.58
C ARG A 330 6.18 -18.31 -21.05
N LEU A 331 5.68 -17.38 -20.25
CA LEU A 331 4.59 -16.47 -20.61
C LEU A 331 5.08 -15.02 -20.59
N ASP A 332 4.85 -14.31 -21.70
CA ASP A 332 5.14 -12.89 -21.83
C ASP A 332 3.84 -12.09 -21.61
N TYR A 333 3.85 -11.15 -20.66
CA TYR A 333 2.68 -10.35 -20.28
C TYR A 333 2.51 -9.09 -21.13
N GLY A 334 3.53 -8.69 -21.90
CA GLY A 334 3.47 -7.51 -22.77
C GLY A 334 2.27 -7.53 -23.74
N PRO A 335 2.05 -8.62 -24.51
CA PRO A 335 0.87 -8.76 -25.36
C PRO A 335 -0.47 -8.81 -24.60
N LEU A 336 -0.45 -9.11 -23.30
CA LEU A 336 -1.63 -9.17 -22.42
C LEU A 336 -1.97 -7.81 -21.80
N ALA A 337 -1.13 -6.79 -21.98
CA ALA A 337 -1.35 -5.46 -21.40
C ALA A 337 -2.78 -4.93 -21.66
N PRO A 338 -3.38 -4.99 -22.87
CA PRO A 338 -4.74 -4.48 -23.07
C PRO A 338 -5.84 -5.26 -22.31
N ALA A 339 -5.54 -6.45 -21.80
CA ALA A 339 -6.47 -7.29 -21.05
C ALA A 339 -6.47 -6.98 -19.54
N PHE A 340 -5.42 -6.37 -19.03
CA PHE A 340 -5.31 -5.92 -17.64
C PHE A 340 -6.17 -4.69 -17.36
N ALA A 341 -6.73 -4.59 -16.15
CA ALA A 341 -7.53 -3.44 -15.73
C ALA A 341 -6.78 -2.10 -15.86
N HIS A 342 -5.47 -2.12 -15.65
CA HIS A 342 -4.58 -0.97 -15.68
C HIS A 342 -3.46 -1.11 -16.72
N HIS A 343 -3.74 -1.77 -17.82
CA HIS A 343 -2.83 -1.93 -18.95
C HIS A 343 -1.47 -2.56 -18.58
N GLY A 344 -1.45 -3.49 -17.62
CA GLY A 344 -0.29 -4.26 -17.19
C GLY A 344 0.57 -3.59 -16.11
N ARG A 345 0.18 -2.42 -15.61
CA ARG A 345 0.91 -1.69 -14.54
C ARG A 345 0.80 -2.36 -13.18
N GLU A 346 -0.23 -3.17 -12.99
CA GLU A 346 -0.51 -3.98 -11.80
C GLU A 346 0.41 -5.20 -11.65
N LEU A 347 1.19 -5.53 -12.67
CA LEU A 347 2.18 -6.61 -12.65
C LEU A 347 3.58 -6.05 -12.99
N PRO A 348 4.50 -5.88 -12.02
CA PRO A 348 5.85 -5.38 -12.25
C PRO A 348 6.78 -6.42 -12.89
N LEU A 349 6.22 -7.38 -13.64
CA LEU A 349 6.92 -8.47 -14.31
C LEU A 349 6.51 -8.48 -15.80
N ALA A 350 7.50 -8.40 -16.69
CA ALA A 350 7.28 -8.45 -18.13
C ALA A 350 7.06 -9.89 -18.64
N SER A 351 7.71 -10.87 -18.01
CA SER A 351 7.55 -12.29 -18.35
C SER A 351 7.88 -13.18 -17.16
N ILE A 352 7.23 -14.34 -17.08
CA ILE A 352 7.57 -15.39 -16.12
C ILE A 352 7.96 -16.65 -16.91
N ARG A 353 9.03 -17.32 -16.49
CA ARG A 353 9.42 -18.65 -16.96
C ARG A 353 9.39 -19.63 -15.79
N LEU A 354 8.52 -20.63 -15.85
CA LEU A 354 8.53 -21.75 -14.92
C LEU A 354 9.71 -22.68 -15.24
N THR A 355 10.47 -23.05 -14.19
CA THR A 355 11.57 -24.02 -14.29
C THR A 355 11.16 -25.40 -13.77
N THR A 356 10.15 -25.47 -12.90
CA THR A 356 9.45 -26.73 -12.60
C THR A 356 8.55 -27.09 -13.79
N LEU A 357 9.04 -27.95 -14.68
CA LEU A 357 8.32 -28.34 -15.90
C LEU A 357 7.41 -29.55 -15.70
N THR A 358 7.77 -30.44 -14.79
CA THR A 358 6.99 -31.64 -14.45
C THR A 358 7.03 -31.83 -12.94
N ALA A 359 5.88 -32.12 -12.34
CA ALA A 359 5.78 -32.47 -10.93
C ALA A 359 4.73 -33.55 -10.71
N ARG A 360 5.05 -34.52 -9.87
CA ARG A 360 4.10 -35.49 -9.32
C ARG A 360 3.21 -34.78 -8.31
N VAL A 361 1.90 -34.89 -8.47
CA VAL A 361 0.93 -34.19 -7.63
C VAL A 361 -0.04 -35.16 -6.95
N HIS A 362 -0.67 -34.68 -5.89
CA HIS A 362 -1.88 -35.29 -5.36
C HIS A 362 -2.97 -35.35 -6.45
N PRO A 363 -3.86 -36.36 -6.44
CA PRO A 363 -4.99 -36.44 -7.36
C PRO A 363 -5.73 -35.12 -7.57
N VAL A 364 -6.04 -34.85 -8.84
CA VAL A 364 -6.70 -33.63 -9.32
C VAL A 364 -8.12 -33.99 -9.78
N PRO A 365 -9.17 -33.27 -9.32
CA PRO A 365 -10.53 -33.47 -9.82
C PRO A 365 -10.62 -33.11 -11.30
N GLU A 366 -11.51 -33.77 -12.04
CA GLU A 366 -11.44 -33.77 -13.50
C GLU A 366 -11.85 -32.44 -14.15
N ASN A 367 -12.89 -31.80 -13.63
CA ASN A 367 -13.53 -30.63 -14.25
C ASN A 367 -13.64 -29.46 -13.25
N GLU A 368 -12.83 -29.47 -12.19
CA GLU A 368 -12.86 -28.45 -11.14
C GLU A 368 -11.47 -27.80 -10.99
N PRO A 369 -11.41 -26.50 -10.67
CA PRO A 369 -10.15 -25.86 -10.32
C PRO A 369 -9.61 -26.43 -8.99
N VAL A 370 -8.30 -26.64 -8.90
CA VAL A 370 -7.67 -27.15 -7.65
C VAL A 370 -6.26 -26.61 -7.44
N TRP A 371 -5.92 -26.27 -6.19
CA TRP A 371 -4.54 -25.97 -5.82
C TRP A 371 -3.66 -27.23 -5.92
N LEU A 372 -2.54 -27.13 -6.64
CA LEU A 372 -1.64 -28.26 -6.82
C LEU A 372 -0.87 -28.54 -5.53
N ARG A 373 -0.89 -29.81 -5.12
CA ARG A 373 -0.25 -30.29 -3.90
C ARG A 373 0.71 -31.42 -4.25
N ASN A 374 1.79 -31.55 -3.47
CA ASN A 374 2.64 -32.72 -3.49
C ASN A 374 1.84 -33.97 -3.05
N PRO A 375 2.34 -35.19 -3.33
CA PRO A 375 1.64 -36.42 -2.94
C PRO A 375 1.38 -36.58 -1.43
N ASP A 376 2.17 -35.91 -0.59
CA ASP A 376 1.99 -35.87 0.86
C ASP A 376 0.92 -34.86 1.33
N GLY A 377 0.29 -34.14 0.39
CA GLY A 377 -0.73 -33.12 0.64
C GLY A 377 -0.19 -31.71 0.86
N SER A 378 1.14 -31.52 1.00
CA SER A 378 1.73 -30.20 1.13
C SER A 378 1.60 -29.38 -0.15
N MET A 379 1.57 -28.05 -0.05
CA MET A 379 1.44 -27.17 -1.21
C MET A 379 2.62 -27.34 -2.18
N LEU A 380 2.35 -27.59 -3.47
CA LEU A 380 3.40 -27.68 -4.49
C LEU A 380 3.88 -26.27 -4.85
N MET A 381 5.19 -26.04 -4.75
CA MET A 381 5.83 -24.79 -5.14
C MET A 381 6.52 -24.95 -6.51
N PHE A 382 6.17 -24.08 -7.45
CA PHE A 382 6.81 -24.01 -8.76
C PHE A 382 7.96 -23.02 -8.72
N ASP A 383 9.16 -23.47 -9.05
CA ASP A 383 10.30 -22.57 -9.26
C ASP A 383 10.09 -21.77 -10.55
N ALA A 384 10.36 -20.47 -10.47
CA ALA A 384 10.17 -19.52 -11.54
C ALA A 384 11.33 -18.52 -11.63
N VAL A 385 11.61 -18.10 -12.87
CA VAL A 385 12.48 -16.97 -13.18
C VAL A 385 11.65 -15.96 -13.95
N ALA A 386 11.49 -14.76 -13.39
CA ALA A 386 10.79 -13.67 -14.05
C ALA A 386 11.76 -12.60 -14.53
N THR A 387 11.31 -11.83 -15.53
CA THR A 387 11.97 -10.60 -15.98
C THR A 387 11.09 -9.44 -15.57
N ASP A 388 11.65 -8.46 -14.86
CA ASP A 388 10.95 -7.25 -14.45
C ASP A 388 10.70 -6.30 -15.63
N VAL A 389 9.96 -5.22 -15.37
CA VAL A 389 9.62 -4.21 -16.39
C VAL A 389 10.82 -3.44 -16.99
N THR A 390 12.02 -3.62 -16.43
CA THR A 390 13.27 -3.01 -16.90
C THR A 390 14.24 -4.03 -17.51
N GLY A 391 13.89 -5.31 -17.52
CA GLY A 391 14.71 -6.39 -18.07
C GLY A 391 15.58 -7.13 -17.05
N ALA A 392 15.54 -6.78 -15.76
CA ALA A 392 16.29 -7.50 -14.73
C ALA A 392 15.60 -8.82 -14.34
N THR A 393 16.37 -9.83 -13.96
CA THR A 393 15.81 -11.14 -13.60
C THR A 393 15.63 -11.29 -12.10
N VAL A 394 14.50 -11.87 -11.68
CA VAL A 394 14.21 -12.26 -10.30
C VAL A 394 13.81 -13.74 -10.25
N ARG A 395 14.24 -14.45 -9.20
CA ARG A 395 13.92 -15.87 -9.00
C ARG A 395 13.02 -16.03 -7.79
N PHE A 396 12.01 -16.87 -7.88
CA PHE A 396 11.12 -17.16 -6.77
C PHE A 396 10.41 -18.49 -6.96
N ALA A 397 9.77 -18.96 -5.91
CA ALA A 397 8.87 -20.09 -5.98
C ALA A 397 7.46 -19.64 -5.55
N LEU A 398 6.44 -20.17 -6.22
CA LEU A 398 5.05 -19.87 -5.92
C LEU A 398 4.15 -21.10 -6.12
N PRO A 399 3.06 -21.24 -5.36
CA PRO A 399 2.06 -22.24 -5.63
C PRO A 399 1.18 -21.81 -6.80
N LEU A 400 0.67 -22.78 -7.54
CA LEU A 400 -0.21 -22.57 -8.68
C LEU A 400 -1.43 -23.49 -8.60
N MET A 401 -2.55 -22.99 -9.09
CA MET A 401 -3.82 -23.72 -9.16
C MET A 401 -4.03 -24.23 -10.58
N PHE A 402 -4.36 -25.50 -10.78
CA PHE A 402 -4.72 -26.03 -12.09
C PHE A 402 -6.20 -25.74 -12.37
N VAL A 403 -6.48 -25.16 -13.54
CA VAL A 403 -7.83 -24.92 -14.04
C VAL A 403 -8.00 -25.71 -15.34
N PRO A 404 -8.84 -26.76 -15.37
CA PRO A 404 -9.11 -27.52 -16.60
C PRO A 404 -9.83 -26.65 -17.64
N PHE A 405 -9.75 -27.03 -18.92
CA PHE A 405 -10.39 -26.27 -20.00
C PHE A 405 -11.91 -26.16 -19.84
N GLU A 406 -12.51 -27.22 -19.32
CA GLU A 406 -13.91 -27.37 -18.96
C GLU A 406 -14.39 -26.27 -18.00
N ALA A 407 -13.53 -25.83 -17.08
CA ALA A 407 -13.86 -24.88 -16.01
C ALA A 407 -13.38 -23.44 -16.30
N LEU A 408 -12.81 -23.18 -17.48
CA LEU A 408 -12.13 -21.90 -17.74
C LEU A 408 -13.07 -20.69 -17.68
N ASP A 409 -14.35 -20.91 -17.96
CA ASP A 409 -15.41 -19.89 -17.92
C ASP A 409 -16.19 -19.87 -16.60
N GLU A 410 -15.88 -20.78 -15.67
CA GLU A 410 -16.49 -20.83 -14.36
C GLU A 410 -15.84 -19.84 -13.39
N TYR A 411 -15.94 -18.55 -13.69
CA TYR A 411 -15.23 -17.48 -12.96
C TYR A 411 -15.47 -17.54 -11.45
N ARG A 412 -16.71 -17.87 -11.04
CA ARG A 412 -17.11 -18.03 -9.64
C ARG A 412 -16.42 -19.22 -8.97
N ALA A 413 -16.29 -20.36 -9.65
CA ALA A 413 -15.63 -21.54 -9.11
C ALA A 413 -14.12 -21.30 -8.97
N ILE A 414 -13.49 -20.73 -10.00
CA ILE A 414 -12.08 -20.33 -9.97
C ILE A 414 -11.81 -19.37 -8.81
N ARG A 415 -12.64 -18.33 -8.65
CA ARG A 415 -12.48 -17.35 -7.57
C ARG A 415 -12.65 -17.98 -6.19
N ALA A 416 -13.68 -18.82 -6.02
CA ALA A 416 -13.98 -19.48 -4.76
C ALA A 416 -12.83 -20.40 -4.33
N GLU A 417 -12.24 -21.14 -5.27
CA GLU A 417 -11.08 -22.00 -5.00
C GLU A 417 -9.82 -21.19 -4.68
N PHE A 418 -9.56 -20.13 -5.46
CA PHE A 418 -8.39 -19.28 -5.27
C PHE A 418 -8.42 -18.51 -3.93
N ASP A 419 -9.60 -18.21 -3.40
CA ASP A 419 -9.80 -17.54 -2.10
C ASP A 419 -9.98 -18.49 -0.91
N ARG A 420 -9.75 -19.80 -1.06
CA ARG A 420 -9.91 -20.74 0.07
C ARG A 420 -9.19 -20.22 1.32
N PRO A 421 -9.86 -20.20 2.49
CA PRO A 421 -9.33 -19.58 3.71
C PRO A 421 -8.23 -20.41 4.38
N GLU A 422 -7.88 -21.57 3.81
CA GLU A 422 -6.84 -22.47 4.29
C GLU A 422 -5.51 -21.70 4.50
N PRO A 423 -4.85 -21.84 5.66
CA PRO A 423 -3.63 -21.09 5.97
C PRO A 423 -2.52 -21.28 4.93
N GLU A 424 -2.39 -22.49 4.37
CA GLU A 424 -1.41 -22.81 3.33
C GLU A 424 -1.69 -22.06 2.01
N VAL A 425 -2.96 -21.92 1.61
CA VAL A 425 -3.36 -21.16 0.43
C VAL A 425 -3.12 -19.66 0.66
N ARG A 426 -3.50 -19.14 1.82
CA ARG A 426 -3.27 -17.73 2.18
C ARG A 426 -1.79 -17.37 2.28
N ALA A 427 -0.99 -18.23 2.91
CA ALA A 427 0.46 -18.07 2.99
C ALA A 427 1.11 -18.24 1.61
N GLY A 428 0.60 -19.17 0.80
CA GLY A 428 1.07 -19.45 -0.55
C GLY A 428 0.93 -18.28 -1.53
N ARG A 429 -0.04 -17.39 -1.33
CA ARG A 429 -0.14 -16.14 -2.10
C ARG A 429 0.93 -15.11 -1.79
N ARG A 430 1.76 -15.33 -0.76
CA ARG A 430 2.92 -14.49 -0.40
C ARG A 430 4.21 -15.15 -0.89
N ILE A 431 4.77 -14.60 -1.96
CA ILE A 431 6.01 -15.04 -2.60
C ILE A 431 7.19 -14.41 -1.87
N ASP A 432 8.15 -15.23 -1.44
CA ASP A 432 9.43 -14.77 -0.88
C ASP A 432 10.42 -14.45 -2.02
N LEU A 433 11.00 -13.25 -1.98
CA LEU A 433 12.02 -12.79 -2.92
C LEU A 433 13.43 -12.76 -2.30
N ALA A 434 13.59 -13.13 -1.03
CA ALA A 434 14.87 -13.28 -0.34
C ALA A 434 15.81 -12.07 -0.46
N GLY A 435 15.27 -10.85 -0.51
CA GLY A 435 16.05 -9.62 -0.61
C GLY A 435 16.52 -9.28 -2.03
N GLN A 436 15.98 -9.93 -3.07
CA GLN A 436 16.32 -9.60 -4.46
C GLN A 436 15.82 -8.20 -4.86
N ALA A 437 16.55 -7.56 -5.76
CA ALA A 437 16.14 -6.28 -6.35
C ALA A 437 15.04 -6.50 -7.39
N LEU A 438 13.98 -5.68 -7.34
CA LEU A 438 12.91 -5.66 -8.33
C LEU A 438 12.58 -4.21 -8.72
N SER A 439 12.54 -3.93 -10.02
CA SER A 439 11.99 -2.67 -10.52
C SER A 439 10.47 -2.73 -10.54
N VAL A 440 9.82 -1.97 -9.65
CA VAL A 440 8.35 -1.98 -9.50
C VAL A 440 7.62 -1.22 -10.61
N ALA A 441 8.33 -0.29 -11.26
CA ALA A 441 7.81 0.50 -12.37
C ALA A 441 8.93 0.91 -13.33
N PRO A 442 8.62 1.35 -14.56
CA PRO A 442 9.63 1.90 -15.47
C PRO A 442 10.37 3.11 -14.88
N HIS A 443 11.71 3.14 -15.02
CA HIS A 443 12.50 4.27 -14.57
C HIS A 443 12.33 5.51 -15.48
N GLY A 444 12.56 6.69 -14.92
CA GLY A 444 12.71 7.93 -15.69
C GLY A 444 14.18 8.12 -16.12
N ASP A 445 14.66 9.36 -16.10
CA ASP A 445 16.06 9.69 -16.41
C ASP A 445 17.07 9.12 -15.40
N ARG A 446 16.60 8.78 -14.20
CA ARG A 446 17.42 8.22 -13.12
C ARG A 446 17.28 6.70 -13.07
N ALA A 447 18.23 6.00 -13.69
CA ALA A 447 18.30 4.54 -13.60
C ALA A 447 18.28 4.06 -12.14
N GLY A 448 17.48 3.03 -11.86
CA GLY A 448 17.34 2.44 -10.52
C GLY A 448 16.39 3.16 -9.57
N SER A 449 15.69 4.23 -9.99
CA SER A 449 14.81 5.00 -9.09
C SER A 449 13.57 4.26 -8.60
N THR A 450 13.18 3.21 -9.31
CA THR A 450 12.02 2.35 -9.01
C THR A 450 12.43 0.96 -8.49
N VAL A 451 13.73 0.74 -8.26
CA VAL A 451 14.27 -0.53 -7.77
C VAL A 451 14.12 -0.60 -6.25
N LEU A 452 13.44 -1.62 -5.77
CA LEU A 452 13.33 -1.92 -4.34
C LEU A 452 13.95 -3.29 -4.03
N THR A 453 14.52 -3.42 -2.84
CA THR A 453 15.01 -4.68 -2.28
C THR A 453 13.83 -5.41 -1.65
N MET A 454 13.32 -6.42 -2.34
CA MET A 454 12.07 -7.09 -1.99
C MET A 454 12.26 -8.17 -0.94
N SER A 455 11.46 -8.12 0.12
CA SER A 455 11.27 -9.25 1.03
C SER A 455 10.20 -10.18 0.49
N THR A 456 8.98 -9.67 0.28
CA THR A 456 7.87 -10.50 -0.20
C THR A 456 6.95 -9.76 -1.16
N ILE A 457 6.28 -10.50 -2.03
CA ILE A 457 5.20 -10.02 -2.88
C ILE A 457 3.95 -10.81 -2.57
N THR A 458 2.80 -10.16 -2.42
CA THR A 458 1.50 -10.81 -2.36
C THR A 458 0.81 -10.65 -3.71
N TYR A 459 0.36 -11.75 -4.31
CA TYR A 459 -0.34 -11.72 -5.60
C TYR A 459 -1.82 -12.08 -5.49
N ASP A 460 -2.59 -11.60 -6.45
CA ASP A 460 -4.00 -11.95 -6.66
C ASP A 460 -4.23 -12.18 -8.17
N ILE A 461 -5.45 -12.55 -8.55
CA ILE A 461 -5.86 -12.68 -9.95
C ILE A 461 -6.93 -11.65 -10.32
N GLU A 462 -6.82 -11.08 -11.51
CA GLU A 462 -7.90 -10.34 -12.18
C GLU A 462 -8.72 -11.30 -13.02
N GLN A 463 -10.03 -11.11 -13.10
CA GLN A 463 -10.94 -11.94 -13.89
C GLN A 463 -11.98 -11.04 -14.58
N PRO A 464 -12.63 -11.50 -15.66
CA PRO A 464 -13.73 -10.78 -16.29
C PRO A 464 -14.86 -10.48 -15.29
N PRO A 465 -15.77 -9.52 -15.54
CA PRO A 465 -16.89 -9.26 -14.63
C PRO A 465 -17.92 -10.41 -14.62
N TRP A 466 -18.45 -10.74 -13.42
CA TRP A 466 -19.62 -11.62 -13.26
C TRP A 466 -20.54 -11.16 -12.11
N PRO A 467 -21.82 -11.60 -12.09
CA PRO A 467 -22.75 -11.28 -11.01
C PRO A 467 -22.25 -11.74 -9.63
N GLY A 468 -22.05 -10.77 -8.73
CA GLY A 468 -21.54 -11.02 -7.39
C GLY A 468 -20.02 -11.18 -7.31
N ASN A 469 -19.25 -10.64 -8.26
CA ASN A 469 -17.80 -10.58 -8.17
C ASN A 469 -17.36 -9.81 -6.89
N PRO A 470 -16.54 -10.42 -6.00
CA PRO A 470 -16.06 -9.78 -4.78
C PRO A 470 -14.98 -8.70 -5.00
N ARG A 471 -14.43 -8.57 -6.21
CA ARG A 471 -13.35 -7.63 -6.59
C ARG A 471 -13.74 -6.77 -7.81
N PRO A 472 -14.71 -5.84 -7.69
CA PRO A 472 -15.20 -5.07 -8.84
C PRO A 472 -14.20 -4.04 -9.38
N ASP A 473 -13.16 -3.69 -8.62
CA ASP A 473 -12.20 -2.63 -8.99
C ASP A 473 -11.02 -3.14 -9.84
N HIS A 474 -10.87 -4.47 -10.00
CA HIS A 474 -9.77 -5.12 -10.71
C HIS A 474 -10.31 -6.16 -11.72
N LEU A 475 -10.86 -5.64 -12.82
CA LEU A 475 -11.54 -6.45 -13.83
C LEU A 475 -10.68 -6.64 -15.08
N MET A 476 -10.45 -7.89 -15.45
CA MET A 476 -9.83 -8.25 -16.71
C MET A 476 -10.75 -7.89 -17.88
N ASN A 477 -10.20 -7.21 -18.89
CA ASN A 477 -10.83 -7.01 -20.18
C ASN A 477 -10.51 -8.18 -21.12
N ALA A 478 -11.37 -9.22 -21.13
CA ALA A 478 -11.15 -10.41 -21.96
C ALA A 478 -10.93 -10.09 -23.45
N ALA A 479 -11.62 -9.09 -24.00
CA ALA A 479 -11.48 -8.68 -25.39
C ALA A 479 -10.13 -8.04 -25.72
N GLY A 480 -9.37 -7.61 -24.70
CA GLY A 480 -8.01 -7.09 -24.86
C GLY A 480 -6.94 -8.18 -24.90
N ALA A 481 -7.29 -9.44 -24.59
CA ALA A 481 -6.36 -10.56 -24.67
C ALA A 481 -6.22 -11.05 -26.13
N PRO A 482 -5.01 -11.47 -26.56
CA PRO A 482 -4.85 -12.13 -27.85
C PRO A 482 -5.64 -13.45 -27.86
N SER A 483 -6.13 -13.86 -29.03
CA SER A 483 -6.92 -15.10 -29.18
C SER A 483 -6.17 -16.37 -28.77
N THR A 484 -4.83 -16.31 -28.69
CA THR A 484 -3.97 -17.39 -28.20
C THR A 484 -3.95 -17.50 -26.67
N TYR A 485 -4.42 -16.49 -25.94
CA TYR A 485 -4.53 -16.49 -24.48
C TYR A 485 -5.98 -16.74 -24.07
N LEU A 486 -6.32 -18.00 -23.87
CA LEU A 486 -7.63 -18.42 -23.40
C LEU A 486 -7.92 -18.15 -21.91
N PRO A 487 -6.95 -18.17 -20.97
CA PRO A 487 -7.28 -18.02 -19.55
C PRO A 487 -8.12 -16.80 -19.25
N ARG A 488 -9.07 -16.98 -18.33
CA ARG A 488 -9.97 -15.92 -17.86
C ARG A 488 -9.52 -15.35 -16.53
N PHE A 489 -8.20 -15.33 -16.36
CA PHE A 489 -7.51 -14.76 -15.22
C PHE A 489 -6.14 -14.21 -15.61
N LEU A 490 -5.70 -13.17 -14.91
CA LEU A 490 -4.36 -12.56 -15.04
C LEU A 490 -3.73 -12.36 -13.66
N MET A 491 -2.40 -12.53 -13.57
CA MET A 491 -1.67 -12.26 -12.33
C MET A 491 -1.58 -10.77 -12.06
N ARG A 492 -1.96 -10.32 -10.86
CA ARG A 492 -1.66 -8.95 -10.38
C ARG A 492 -0.96 -8.98 -9.03
N ILE A 493 -0.23 -7.91 -8.73
CA ILE A 493 0.36 -7.71 -7.41
C ILE A 493 -0.59 -6.90 -6.54
N ASP A 494 -0.93 -7.48 -5.39
CA ASP A 494 -1.83 -6.89 -4.39
C ASP A 494 -1.05 -6.12 -3.31
N GLY A 495 0.15 -6.60 -2.97
CA GLY A 495 0.98 -5.98 -1.94
C GLY A 495 2.46 -6.32 -2.08
N LEU A 496 3.30 -5.46 -1.52
CA LEU A 496 4.75 -5.54 -1.55
C LEU A 496 5.29 -5.34 -0.13
N THR A 497 6.29 -6.12 0.27
CA THR A 497 7.11 -5.82 1.44
C THR A 497 8.53 -5.64 0.98
N ALA A 498 9.04 -4.42 1.09
CA ALA A 498 10.31 -4.06 0.49
C ALA A 498 11.09 -3.10 1.39
N SER A 499 12.40 -3.07 1.21
CA SER A 499 13.24 -1.99 1.68
C SER A 499 13.83 -1.26 0.49
N SER A 500 14.17 0.00 0.67
CA SER A 500 15.05 0.71 -0.25
C SER A 500 16.01 1.52 0.59
N PRO A 501 17.21 1.85 0.08
CA PRO A 501 18.08 2.71 0.83
C PRO A 501 17.45 4.11 1.02
N ALA A 502 16.55 4.57 0.14
CA ALA A 502 15.76 5.79 0.39
C ALA A 502 14.79 5.68 1.57
N ILE A 503 14.20 4.49 1.79
CA ILE A 503 13.40 4.17 2.99
C ILE A 503 14.30 4.05 4.22
N GLY A 504 15.46 3.41 4.09
CA GLY A 504 16.42 3.22 5.19
C GLY A 504 17.02 4.54 5.68
N ASP A 505 17.26 5.48 4.77
CA ASP A 505 17.73 6.84 5.07
C ASP A 505 16.72 7.61 5.95
N LEU A 506 15.42 7.28 5.86
CA LEU A 506 14.35 7.87 6.70
C LEU A 506 14.22 7.18 8.07
N LEU A 507 14.44 5.87 8.12
CA LEU A 507 14.20 5.04 9.31
C LEU A 507 15.42 4.87 10.22
N GLY A 508 16.57 5.43 9.85
CA GLY A 508 17.83 5.19 10.55
C GLY A 508 18.33 3.73 10.41
N GLY A 509 17.90 3.04 9.36
CA GLY A 509 18.29 1.66 9.07
C GLY A 509 17.41 1.00 8.00
N ALA A 510 17.99 0.08 7.22
CA ALA A 510 17.26 -0.67 6.20
C ALA A 510 16.30 -1.67 6.87
N ARG A 511 15.02 -1.31 6.94
CA ARG A 511 13.93 -2.20 7.39
C ARG A 511 12.90 -2.37 6.29
N PRO A 512 12.39 -3.59 6.06
CA PRO A 512 11.27 -3.79 5.15
C PRO A 512 10.02 -3.06 5.64
N VAL A 513 9.30 -2.42 4.72
CA VAL A 513 8.03 -1.73 4.93
C VAL A 513 6.98 -2.30 3.98
N GLU A 514 5.72 -2.25 4.37
CA GLU A 514 4.60 -2.66 3.52
C GLU A 514 4.20 -1.52 2.57
N LEU A 515 4.11 -1.86 1.29
CA LEU A 515 3.80 -0.97 0.19
C LEU A 515 2.70 -1.59 -0.69
N THR A 516 1.94 -0.75 -1.38
CA THR A 516 1.07 -1.14 -2.49
C THR A 516 1.46 -0.38 -3.75
N LEU A 517 1.05 -0.88 -4.92
CA LEU A 517 1.18 -0.09 -6.14
C LEU A 517 0.29 1.16 -6.03
N SER A 518 0.84 2.31 -6.41
CA SER A 518 0.11 3.56 -6.25
C SER A 518 -1.12 3.57 -7.15
N ALA A 519 -2.30 3.89 -6.60
CA ALA A 519 -3.55 3.95 -7.37
C ALA A 519 -3.44 4.91 -8.58
N ARG A 520 -2.64 5.97 -8.43
CA ARG A 520 -2.37 6.96 -9.48
C ARG A 520 -1.48 6.40 -10.58
N TYR A 521 -0.48 5.61 -10.21
CA TYR A 521 0.31 4.86 -11.18
C TYR A 521 -0.53 3.85 -11.93
N LEU A 522 -1.37 3.08 -11.23
CA LEU A 522 -2.30 2.14 -11.85
C LEU A 522 -3.25 2.86 -12.84
N GLN A 523 -3.85 3.98 -12.47
CA GLN A 523 -4.79 4.68 -13.35
C GLN A 523 -4.12 5.42 -14.52
N ALA A 524 -3.03 6.15 -14.28
CA ALA A 524 -2.48 7.12 -15.23
C ALA A 524 -1.00 6.94 -15.57
N GLY A 525 -0.34 5.89 -15.05
CA GLY A 525 1.09 5.69 -15.24
C GLY A 525 1.90 6.88 -14.74
N PHE A 526 2.76 7.43 -15.59
CA PHE A 526 3.59 8.61 -15.31
C PHE A 526 3.20 9.83 -16.14
N ASP A 527 1.92 9.93 -16.54
CA ASP A 527 1.39 11.12 -17.21
C ASP A 527 1.60 12.37 -16.34
N GLY A 528 2.25 13.40 -16.88
CA GLY A 528 2.63 14.60 -16.14
C GLY A 528 1.46 15.49 -15.72
N GLY A 529 0.26 15.29 -16.28
CA GLY A 529 -0.97 16.00 -15.87
C GLY A 529 -1.77 15.26 -14.80
N LEU A 530 -1.78 13.92 -14.84
CA LEU A 530 -2.58 13.08 -13.93
C LEU A 530 -1.78 12.44 -12.78
N ASN A 531 -0.48 12.28 -12.95
CA ASN A 531 0.49 11.86 -11.93
C ASN A 531 1.74 12.76 -11.97
N PRO A 532 1.62 14.07 -11.69
CA PRO A 532 2.73 15.02 -11.79
C PRO A 532 3.89 14.70 -10.84
N ALA A 533 3.58 14.11 -9.67
CA ALA A 533 4.59 13.65 -8.71
C ALA A 533 5.28 12.34 -9.12
N GLN A 534 4.81 11.68 -10.18
CA GLN A 534 5.31 10.40 -10.69
C GLN A 534 5.45 9.34 -9.58
N THR A 535 4.43 9.25 -8.70
CA THR A 535 4.36 8.21 -7.66
C THR A 535 4.14 6.85 -8.30
N PHE A 536 4.74 5.80 -7.72
CA PHE A 536 4.59 4.41 -8.20
C PHE A 536 4.26 3.41 -7.11
N ALA A 537 4.58 3.70 -5.85
CA ALA A 537 4.23 2.87 -4.71
C ALA A 537 3.78 3.73 -3.53
N ASP A 538 2.77 3.28 -2.80
CA ASP A 538 2.22 3.94 -1.61
C ASP A 538 2.53 3.12 -0.36
N PHE A 539 2.80 3.78 0.77
CA PHE A 539 3.00 3.09 2.05
C PHE A 539 1.66 2.70 2.65
N VAL A 540 1.52 1.43 3.05
CA VAL A 540 0.30 0.95 3.72
C VAL A 540 0.11 1.67 5.06
N THR A 541 1.21 1.87 5.80
CA THR A 541 1.25 2.69 7.01
C THR A 541 2.17 3.88 6.78
N PRO A 542 1.68 5.14 6.87
CA PRO A 542 2.51 6.33 6.73
C PRO A 542 3.70 6.33 7.69
N LEU A 543 4.85 6.76 7.19
CA LEU A 543 6.11 6.70 7.92
C LEU A 543 6.45 8.05 8.56
N PRO A 544 6.46 8.19 9.89
CA PRO A 544 6.73 9.49 10.53
C PRO A 544 8.18 9.95 10.33
N LEU A 545 8.39 11.19 9.87
CA LEU A 545 9.66 11.90 9.94
C LEU A 545 9.79 12.55 11.32
N ALA A 546 10.48 11.89 12.23
CA ALA A 546 10.81 12.47 13.53
C ALA A 546 11.92 13.52 13.37
N LEU A 547 11.57 14.76 13.05
CA LEU A 547 12.50 15.89 13.22
C LEU A 547 12.59 16.21 14.73
N PRO A 548 13.79 16.31 15.33
CA PRO A 548 13.93 16.50 16.78
C PRO A 548 13.25 17.80 17.26
N SER A 549 12.03 17.67 17.78
CA SER A 549 11.15 18.76 18.19
C SER A 549 11.62 19.55 19.42
N GLN A 550 12.75 19.18 20.03
CA GLN A 550 13.15 19.67 21.36
C GLN A 550 14.31 20.67 21.39
N ARG A 551 14.86 21.15 20.26
CA ARG A 551 16.06 22.02 20.30
C ARG A 551 16.00 23.31 19.48
N GLY A 552 14.84 23.62 18.88
CA GLY A 552 14.66 24.77 17.98
C GLY A 552 13.94 26.00 18.57
N GLY A 553 13.77 26.13 19.89
CA GLY A 553 13.24 27.36 20.51
C GLY A 553 11.92 27.89 19.92
N GLY A 554 10.96 27.01 19.60
CA GLY A 554 9.68 27.40 18.98
C GLY A 554 9.71 27.55 17.45
N LEU A 555 10.89 27.45 16.83
CA LEU A 555 11.07 27.43 15.38
C LEU A 555 11.28 25.99 14.89
N ALA A 556 10.24 25.44 14.27
CA ALA A 556 10.22 24.21 13.48
C ALA A 556 10.37 22.86 14.22
N GLY A 557 9.26 22.39 14.82
CA GLY A 557 8.98 20.94 14.88
C GLY A 557 8.05 20.61 13.70
N VAL A 558 8.55 19.92 12.69
CA VAL A 558 7.79 19.55 11.49
C VAL A 558 7.45 18.07 11.61
N ASP A 559 6.21 17.75 11.96
CA ASP A 559 5.68 16.39 11.94
C ASP A 559 5.19 16.11 10.51
N THR A 560 6.02 15.47 9.69
CA THR A 560 5.67 15.08 8.31
C THR A 560 5.73 13.56 8.22
N ALA A 561 4.69 12.90 7.72
CA ALA A 561 4.74 11.46 7.47
C ALA A 561 4.92 11.20 5.96
N VAL A 562 5.86 10.34 5.58
CA VAL A 562 6.04 9.87 4.21
C VAL A 562 4.91 8.90 3.85
N ARG A 563 4.26 9.11 2.72
CA ARG A 563 3.09 8.35 2.25
C ARG A 563 3.29 7.63 0.94
N ALA A 564 4.23 8.06 0.09
CA ALA A 564 4.46 7.44 -1.22
C ALA A 564 5.94 7.46 -1.65
N LEU A 565 6.26 6.68 -2.67
CA LEU A 565 7.53 6.69 -3.41
C LEU A 565 7.29 7.23 -4.81
N SER A 566 8.04 8.27 -5.17
CA SER A 566 8.12 8.87 -6.49
C SER A 566 9.40 8.43 -7.20
N ARG A 567 9.29 8.13 -8.51
CA ARG A 567 10.45 7.76 -9.31
C ARG A 567 11.39 8.94 -9.60
N THR A 568 10.95 10.18 -9.40
CA THR A 568 11.75 11.40 -9.59
C THR A 568 12.15 12.04 -8.25
N LEU A 569 11.22 12.12 -7.30
CA LEU A 569 11.41 12.83 -6.02
C LEU A 569 11.89 11.90 -4.89
N GLY A 570 11.78 10.58 -5.04
CA GLY A 570 12.02 9.64 -3.94
C GLY A 570 10.83 9.62 -2.97
N PRO A 571 11.05 9.45 -1.65
CA PRO A 571 9.97 9.43 -0.67
C PRO A 571 9.22 10.78 -0.58
N VAL A 572 7.88 10.72 -0.59
CA VAL A 572 6.99 11.88 -0.65
C VAL A 572 5.99 11.86 0.52
N ALA A 573 5.82 12.99 1.21
CA ALA A 573 4.92 13.13 2.36
C ALA A 573 3.45 13.42 2.00
N ALA A 574 3.20 14.31 1.04
CA ALA A 574 1.86 14.70 0.62
C ALA A 574 1.69 14.52 -0.90
N PRO A 575 1.59 13.27 -1.39
CA PRO A 575 1.47 13.00 -2.81
C PRO A 575 0.22 13.67 -3.41
N GLU A 576 -0.88 13.78 -2.68
CA GLU A 576 -2.14 14.41 -3.12
C GLU A 576 -2.00 15.93 -3.35
N ALA A 577 -1.27 16.62 -2.48
CA ALA A 577 -1.03 18.06 -2.59
C ALA A 577 -0.20 18.37 -3.85
N LEU A 578 0.85 17.58 -4.10
CA LEU A 578 1.65 17.67 -5.32
C LEU A 578 0.85 17.42 -6.60
N GLN A 579 -0.28 16.70 -6.53
CA GLN A 579 -1.15 16.45 -7.69
C GLN A 579 -1.97 17.66 -8.10
N THR A 580 -2.23 18.57 -7.16
CA THR A 580 -2.99 19.81 -7.41
C THR A 580 -2.06 21.01 -7.62
N GLY A 581 -0.74 20.79 -7.61
CA GLY A 581 0.26 21.86 -7.63
C GLY A 581 0.28 22.70 -6.35
N THR A 582 -0.33 22.23 -5.26
CA THR A 582 -0.35 22.92 -3.97
C THR A 582 0.60 22.25 -2.98
N VAL A 583 1.18 23.05 -2.08
CA VAL A 583 2.07 22.55 -1.03
C VAL A 583 1.24 22.32 0.22
N ASP A 584 1.25 21.10 0.78
CA ASP A 584 0.65 20.84 2.09
C ASP A 584 1.53 21.47 3.18
N LEU A 585 1.07 22.60 3.71
CA LEU A 585 1.75 23.38 4.74
C LEU A 585 1.28 23.03 6.15
N SER A 586 0.44 21.99 6.32
CA SER A 586 -0.12 21.60 7.62
C SER A 586 0.97 21.26 8.64
N ALA A 587 2.09 20.68 8.20
CA ALA A 587 3.24 20.41 9.06
C ALA A 587 3.90 21.68 9.61
N PHE A 588 3.63 22.85 9.02
CA PHE A 588 4.06 24.16 9.50
C PHE A 588 2.97 24.94 10.24
N ALA A 589 1.76 24.38 10.42
CA ALA A 589 0.65 25.07 11.09
C ALA A 589 0.95 25.42 12.55
N ALA A 590 1.79 24.62 13.21
CA ALA A 590 2.29 24.89 14.57
C ALA A 590 3.52 25.82 14.59
N THR A 591 4.15 26.08 13.44
CA THR A 591 5.36 26.91 13.37
C THR A 591 5.01 28.38 13.57
N ARG A 592 5.78 29.07 14.42
CA ARG A 592 5.65 30.50 14.68
C ARG A 592 6.93 31.23 14.28
N LEU A 593 6.80 32.36 13.58
CA LEU A 593 7.86 33.32 13.33
C LEU A 593 7.74 34.45 14.37
N LEU A 594 8.86 34.93 14.92
CA LEU A 594 8.88 36.01 15.92
C LEU A 594 7.97 35.73 17.14
N GLY A 595 7.91 34.47 17.60
CA GLY A 595 7.18 34.02 18.78
C GLY A 595 5.66 33.91 18.62
N THR A 596 5.04 34.74 17.78
CA THR A 596 3.56 34.92 17.79
C THR A 596 2.89 34.71 16.42
N ILE A 597 3.62 34.83 15.31
CA ILE A 597 3.04 34.89 13.97
C ILE A 597 3.03 33.48 13.36
N LYS A 598 1.88 32.96 12.94
CA LYS A 598 1.85 31.66 12.26
C LYS A 598 2.57 31.77 10.92
N LEU A 599 3.52 30.87 10.66
CA LEU A 599 4.25 30.87 9.39
C LEU A 599 3.30 30.72 8.20
N THR A 600 2.21 29.94 8.37
CA THR A 600 1.16 29.76 7.35
C THR A 600 0.49 31.06 6.94
N ASP A 601 0.41 32.04 7.84
CA ASP A 601 -0.28 33.29 7.55
C ASP A 601 0.58 34.23 6.69
N LEU A 602 1.89 34.00 6.66
CA LEU A 602 2.90 34.76 5.90
C LEU A 602 3.16 34.21 4.50
N LEU A 603 2.49 33.12 4.12
CA LEU A 603 2.64 32.49 2.80
C LEU A 603 1.53 32.97 1.84
N PRO A 604 1.77 32.99 0.51
CA PRO A 604 0.76 33.41 -0.47
C PRO A 604 -0.49 32.51 -0.47
N ASP A 605 -1.64 33.11 -0.76
CA ASP A 605 -2.92 32.43 -0.96
C ASP A 605 -3.54 32.89 -2.29
N PRO A 606 -3.76 32.01 -3.29
CA PRO A 606 -3.47 30.57 -3.28
C PRO A 606 -1.96 30.26 -3.36
N PRO A 607 -1.52 29.04 -2.97
CA PRO A 607 -0.13 28.63 -3.03
C PRO A 607 0.46 28.74 -4.45
N LEU A 608 1.72 29.15 -4.58
CA LEU A 608 2.39 29.18 -5.89
C LEU A 608 2.44 27.78 -6.54
N PRO A 609 2.33 27.69 -7.88
CA PRO A 609 2.40 26.42 -8.61
C PRO A 609 3.74 25.71 -8.42
N PHE A 610 3.71 24.38 -8.46
CA PHE A 610 4.89 23.51 -8.40
C PHE A 610 5.86 23.82 -9.56
N ASP A 611 7.07 24.29 -9.24
CA ASP A 611 8.10 24.52 -10.26
C ASP A 611 8.89 23.24 -10.55
N VAL A 612 8.47 22.51 -11.59
CA VAL A 612 9.14 21.29 -12.08
C VAL A 612 10.58 21.57 -12.54
N ALA A 613 10.89 22.79 -13.02
CA ALA A 613 12.24 23.14 -13.50
C ALA A 613 13.26 23.22 -12.35
N SER A 614 12.80 23.49 -11.14
CA SER A 614 13.63 23.47 -9.93
C SER A 614 14.03 22.06 -9.46
N ALA A 615 13.50 20.99 -10.09
CA ALA A 615 13.83 19.59 -9.76
C ALA A 615 15.25 19.14 -10.21
N GLY A 616 15.98 20.00 -10.94
CA GLY A 616 17.36 19.77 -11.37
C GLY A 616 18.42 19.85 -10.25
N ALA A 617 19.64 20.24 -10.62
CA ALA A 617 20.81 20.33 -9.73
C ALA A 617 20.54 21.16 -8.44
N ALA A 618 21.31 20.90 -7.38
CA ALA A 618 21.20 21.66 -6.14
C ALA A 618 21.48 23.16 -6.41
N PRO A 619 20.63 24.07 -5.92
CA PRO A 619 20.82 25.50 -6.14
C PRO A 619 22.14 25.97 -5.55
N THR A 620 22.85 26.81 -6.30
CA THR A 620 24.12 27.42 -5.89
C THR A 620 23.91 28.45 -4.78
N GLY A 621 24.98 28.75 -4.02
CA GLY A 621 24.92 29.80 -2.99
C GLY A 621 24.45 31.15 -3.54
N ALA A 622 24.91 31.52 -4.74
CA ALA A 622 24.47 32.75 -5.42
C ALA A 622 22.96 32.77 -5.70
N GLN A 623 22.36 31.64 -6.09
CA GLN A 623 20.92 31.52 -6.27
C GLN A 623 20.18 31.63 -4.93
N LEU A 624 20.70 31.01 -3.86
CA LEU A 624 20.08 31.11 -2.53
C LEU A 624 20.20 32.52 -1.92
N ASP A 625 21.19 33.31 -2.35
CA ASP A 625 21.36 34.70 -1.94
C ASP A 625 20.51 35.70 -2.74
N ASP A 626 20.08 35.36 -3.97
CA ASP A 626 19.18 36.18 -4.78
C ASP A 626 17.79 36.30 -4.12
N PRO A 627 17.31 37.50 -3.74
CA PRO A 627 16.01 37.69 -3.08
C PRO A 627 14.81 37.17 -3.89
N HIS A 628 14.89 37.14 -5.22
CA HIS A 628 13.79 36.73 -6.09
C HIS A 628 13.77 35.22 -6.40
N PHE A 629 14.83 34.51 -6.03
CA PHE A 629 14.89 33.07 -6.19
C PHE A 629 14.06 32.36 -5.11
N VAL A 630 13.11 31.53 -5.53
CA VAL A 630 12.25 30.74 -4.65
C VAL A 630 12.56 29.26 -4.78
N VAL A 631 12.44 28.53 -3.68
CA VAL A 631 12.47 27.06 -3.63
C VAL A 631 11.14 26.63 -3.08
N ASN A 632 10.20 26.27 -3.97
CA ASN A 632 8.84 25.87 -3.62
C ASN A 632 8.37 24.71 -4.51
N PRO A 633 7.90 23.57 -3.95
CA PRO A 633 7.82 23.21 -2.51
C PRO A 633 9.20 23.07 -1.83
N PRO A 634 9.23 22.87 -0.49
CA PRO A 634 10.45 22.44 0.20
C PRO A 634 11.11 21.24 -0.50
N ARG A 635 12.42 21.30 -0.72
CA ARG A 635 13.20 20.21 -1.35
C ARG A 635 13.91 19.38 -0.29
N LEU A 636 13.80 18.06 -0.39
CA LEU A 636 14.61 17.11 0.36
C LEU A 636 15.53 16.39 -0.61
N THR A 637 16.84 16.60 -0.50
CA THR A 637 17.84 15.97 -1.38
C THR A 637 18.78 15.09 -0.56
N THR A 638 19.04 13.87 -1.03
CA THR A 638 20.00 12.96 -0.40
C THR A 638 21.16 12.67 -1.34
N ARG A 639 22.38 12.95 -0.87
CA ARG A 639 23.64 12.65 -1.54
C ARG A 639 24.35 11.50 -0.83
N ARG A 640 24.93 10.60 -1.62
CA ARG A 640 25.68 9.43 -1.14
C ARG A 640 27.12 9.50 -1.64
N GLU A 641 28.06 9.22 -0.76
CA GLU A 641 29.48 9.11 -1.09
C GLU A 641 30.05 7.76 -0.61
N PRO A 642 30.73 6.98 -1.48
CA PRO A 642 30.85 7.17 -2.92
C PRO A 642 29.51 7.00 -3.67
N ILE A 643 29.43 7.55 -4.89
CA ILE A 643 28.24 7.44 -5.73
C ILE A 643 28.18 6.02 -6.33
N GLY A 644 26.99 5.40 -6.36
CA GLY A 644 26.75 4.14 -7.07
C GLY A 644 27.08 2.85 -6.30
N VAL A 645 27.48 2.94 -5.03
CA VAL A 645 27.69 1.75 -4.17
C VAL A 645 26.43 1.39 -3.38
N ALA A 646 26.21 0.09 -3.17
CA ALA A 646 25.04 -0.42 -2.43
C ALA A 646 25.00 0.06 -0.96
N VAL A 647 26.19 0.25 -0.35
CA VAL A 647 26.33 0.84 0.98
C VAL A 647 27.30 2.03 0.86
N PRO A 648 26.87 3.28 1.12
CA PRO A 648 27.74 4.46 1.11
C PRO A 648 28.48 4.64 2.44
N ASP A 649 29.62 5.34 2.41
CA ASP A 649 30.38 5.71 3.61
C ASP A 649 29.78 6.95 4.28
N VAL A 650 29.17 7.83 3.49
CA VAL A 650 28.50 9.04 3.95
C VAL A 650 27.15 9.19 3.25
N VAL A 651 26.11 9.47 4.03
CA VAL A 651 24.79 9.90 3.55
C VAL A 651 24.53 11.31 4.05
N GLU A 652 24.32 12.24 3.13
CA GLU A 652 23.98 13.62 3.45
C GLU A 652 22.56 13.93 2.94
N THR A 653 21.64 14.18 3.86
CA THR A 653 20.27 14.60 3.56
C THR A 653 20.12 16.07 3.86
N ARG A 654 19.74 16.87 2.86
CA ARG A 654 19.53 18.31 2.97
C ARG A 654 18.07 18.66 2.69
N PHE A 655 17.42 19.28 3.68
CA PHE A 655 16.14 19.96 3.54
C PHE A 655 16.39 21.43 3.23
N LEU A 656 15.78 21.94 2.17
CA LEU A 656 15.96 23.31 1.70
C LEU A 656 14.62 23.93 1.32
N TRP A 657 14.30 25.08 1.92
CA TRP A 657 13.07 25.80 1.64
C TRP A 657 13.29 27.31 1.62
N LYS A 658 12.78 27.96 0.58
CA LYS A 658 12.83 29.41 0.41
C LYS A 658 11.51 29.89 -0.23
N PRO A 659 10.45 30.06 0.57
CA PRO A 659 9.15 30.43 0.05
C PRO A 659 9.08 31.93 -0.30
N PRO A 660 8.18 32.33 -1.23
CA PRO A 660 7.69 33.71 -1.26
C PRO A 660 7.00 34.05 0.07
N LEU A 661 7.04 35.32 0.47
CA LEU A 661 6.36 35.83 1.67
C LEU A 661 5.34 36.90 1.28
N ARG A 662 4.30 37.06 2.10
CA ARG A 662 3.35 38.17 2.01
C ARG A 662 3.35 38.98 3.29
N SER A 663 3.22 40.30 3.15
CA SER A 663 3.00 41.19 4.27
C SER A 663 1.69 40.85 5.00
N GLN A 664 1.70 40.95 6.33
CA GLN A 664 0.54 40.62 7.15
C GLN A 664 0.31 41.67 8.24
N THR A 665 -0.93 42.12 8.36
CA THR A 665 -1.36 42.89 9.53
C THR A 665 -1.71 41.91 10.65
N ILE A 666 -0.88 41.89 11.70
CA ILE A 666 -0.99 40.95 12.82
C ILE A 666 -2.04 41.46 13.81
N LEU A 667 -2.07 42.78 14.02
CA LEU A 667 -3.05 43.52 14.83
C LEU A 667 -3.39 44.85 14.13
N PRO A 668 -4.50 45.53 14.46
CA PRO A 668 -4.85 46.83 13.87
C PRO A 668 -3.72 47.88 13.97
N SER A 669 -2.85 47.73 14.96
CA SER A 669 -1.71 48.60 15.26
C SER A 669 -0.35 47.94 14.98
N LEU A 670 -0.27 46.77 14.34
CA LEU A 670 1.00 46.12 14.00
C LEU A 670 0.93 45.43 12.63
N THR A 671 1.71 45.95 11.69
CA THR A 671 1.89 45.37 10.36
C THR A 671 3.32 44.86 10.20
N LEU A 672 3.45 43.60 9.80
CA LEU A 672 4.71 43.01 9.37
C LEU A 672 4.78 43.10 7.84
N ASN A 673 5.66 43.96 7.34
CA ASN A 673 5.91 44.10 5.92
C ASN A 673 7.03 43.14 5.49
N LEU A 674 6.71 42.26 4.54
CA LEU A 674 7.58 41.21 4.02
C LEU A 674 7.74 41.27 2.49
N ASP A 675 7.26 42.32 1.84
CA ASP A 675 7.26 42.41 0.36
C ASP A 675 8.69 42.36 -0.25
N GLU A 676 9.70 42.79 0.50
CA GLU A 676 11.12 42.69 0.13
C GLU A 676 11.89 41.64 0.96
N ALA A 677 11.19 40.92 1.85
CA ALA A 677 11.80 39.97 2.76
C ALA A 677 11.99 38.59 2.11
N ASP A 678 13.07 37.91 2.47
CA ASP A 678 13.31 36.53 2.07
C ASP A 678 13.62 35.65 3.29
N LEU A 679 12.93 34.51 3.37
CA LEU A 679 13.13 33.46 4.37
C LEU A 679 13.86 32.28 3.72
N LEU A 680 15.00 31.87 4.30
CA LEU A 680 15.72 30.67 3.93
C LEU A 680 15.78 29.72 5.14
N LEU A 681 15.39 28.47 4.92
CA LEU A 681 15.55 27.37 5.86
C LEU A 681 16.37 26.27 5.19
N ASP A 682 17.50 25.90 5.81
CA ASP A 682 18.46 24.94 5.30
C ASP A 682 18.90 24.01 6.43
N ALA A 683 18.48 22.74 6.38
CA ALA A 683 18.85 21.74 7.35
C ALA A 683 19.61 20.61 6.67
N THR A 684 20.85 20.37 7.09
CA THR A 684 21.70 19.30 6.57
C THR A 684 21.97 18.28 7.67
N THR A 685 21.61 17.03 7.41
CA THR A 685 21.93 15.86 8.24
C THR A 685 22.95 15.01 7.51
N ARG A 686 24.12 14.83 8.12
CA ARG A 686 25.21 13.99 7.60
C ARG A 686 25.40 12.78 8.52
N LEU A 687 25.19 11.60 7.97
CA LEU A 687 25.41 10.30 8.60
C LEU A 687 26.68 9.70 8.02
N VAL A 688 27.62 9.31 8.89
CA VAL A 688 28.88 8.66 8.50
C VAL A 688 28.85 7.22 9.00
N ARG A 689 29.23 6.26 8.15
CA ARG A 689 29.29 4.85 8.51
C ARG A 689 30.19 4.66 9.73
N ASN A 690 29.67 4.01 10.76
CA ASN A 690 30.35 3.79 12.05
C ASN A 690 30.82 5.09 12.75
N GLY A 691 30.32 6.24 12.34
CA GLY A 691 30.64 7.55 12.91
C GLY A 691 29.41 8.21 13.54
N PRO A 692 29.60 9.26 14.34
CA PRO A 692 28.48 10.04 14.87
C PRO A 692 27.75 10.77 13.73
N GLY A 693 26.43 10.68 13.73
CA GLY A 693 25.59 11.53 12.88
C GLY A 693 25.68 12.99 13.32
N SER A 694 25.64 13.92 12.37
CA SER A 694 25.62 15.35 12.63
C SER A 694 24.45 16.00 11.91
N THR A 695 23.74 16.89 12.60
CA THR A 695 22.67 17.72 12.02
C THR A 695 23.00 19.18 12.27
N VAL A 696 22.95 19.98 11.20
CA VAL A 696 23.10 21.43 11.21
C VAL A 696 21.83 22.02 10.64
N VAL A 697 21.17 22.89 11.40
CA VAL A 697 20.00 23.66 10.95
C VAL A 697 20.41 25.12 10.88
N PHE A 698 20.21 25.75 9.73
CA PHE A 698 20.45 27.15 9.49
C PHE A 698 19.16 27.81 9.00
N GLY A 699 18.83 28.97 9.56
CA GLY A 699 17.76 29.79 9.03
C GLY A 699 18.15 31.25 8.97
N ARG A 700 17.63 31.95 7.97
CA ARG A 700 17.89 33.36 7.70
C ARG A 700 16.61 34.06 7.24
N LEU A 701 16.34 35.22 7.80
CA LEU A 701 15.27 36.11 7.40
C LEU A 701 15.86 37.51 7.18
N ARG A 702 15.70 38.11 5.99
CA ARG A 702 16.27 39.43 5.68
C ARG A 702 15.20 40.45 5.33
N ARG A 703 15.54 41.74 5.42
CA ARG A 703 14.73 42.89 4.97
C ARG A 703 13.31 42.92 5.54
N VAL A 704 13.20 42.67 6.84
CA VAL A 704 11.93 42.70 7.55
C VAL A 704 11.64 44.11 8.01
N LYS A 705 10.42 44.62 7.80
CA LYS A 705 9.98 45.90 8.37
C LYS A 705 8.73 45.70 9.23
N LEU A 706 8.83 46.00 10.52
CA LEU A 706 7.70 46.06 11.44
C LEU A 706 7.17 47.49 11.48
N THR A 707 5.86 47.68 11.36
CA THR A 707 5.22 49.00 11.44
C THR A 707 4.17 48.99 12.55
N PHE A 708 4.32 49.87 13.53
CA PHE A 708 3.45 49.99 14.68
C PHE A 708 2.57 51.24 14.54
N ALA A 709 1.26 51.05 14.45
CA ALA A 709 0.22 52.06 14.45
C ALA A 709 0.47 53.27 13.50
N ASN A 710 1.17 53.04 12.39
CA ASN A 710 1.65 54.07 11.45
C ASN A 710 2.42 55.22 12.12
N ALA A 711 2.99 54.99 13.30
CA ALA A 711 3.67 55.98 14.12
C ALA A 711 5.15 55.61 14.36
N LEU A 712 5.52 54.35 14.17
CA LEU A 712 6.88 53.85 14.33
C LEU A 712 7.09 52.69 13.35
N SER A 713 8.25 52.63 12.71
CA SER A 713 8.69 51.44 12.01
C SER A 713 10.08 50.99 12.43
N ALA A 714 10.28 49.67 12.49
CA ALA A 714 11.55 49.05 12.79
C ALA A 714 11.96 48.17 11.61
N GLY A 715 13.01 48.57 10.89
CA GLY A 715 13.64 47.78 9.84
C GLY A 715 14.69 46.86 10.43
N ILE A 716 14.74 45.61 9.97
CA ILE A 716 15.73 44.62 10.36
C ILE A 716 16.37 44.05 9.10
N ALA A 717 17.65 44.35 8.89
CA ALA A 717 18.37 43.91 7.69
C ALA A 717 18.53 42.38 7.64
N SER A 718 18.86 41.74 8.77
CA SER A 718 18.96 40.28 8.84
C SER A 718 18.74 39.72 10.25
N LEU A 719 18.00 38.62 10.33
CA LEU A 719 17.93 37.70 11.46
C LEU A 719 18.47 36.34 11.00
N THR A 720 19.39 35.76 11.76
CA THR A 720 19.98 34.46 11.47
C THR A 720 19.96 33.58 12.71
N PHE A 721 19.70 32.29 12.53
CA PHE A 721 19.92 31.30 13.57
C PHE A 721 20.68 30.10 13.02
N ARG A 722 21.51 29.49 13.87
CA ARG A 722 22.25 28.26 13.56
C ARG A 722 22.21 27.32 14.75
N ALA A 723 21.72 26.11 14.53
CA ALA A 723 21.66 25.06 15.53
C ALA A 723 22.48 23.85 15.05
N GLU A 724 23.42 23.40 15.88
CA GLU A 724 24.24 22.21 15.62
C GLU A 724 24.13 21.24 16.79
N ALA A 725 24.10 19.93 16.50
CA ALA A 725 24.04 18.92 17.54
C ALA A 725 25.23 19.02 18.51
N GLY A 726 24.94 19.24 19.80
CA GLY A 726 25.95 19.33 20.87
C GLY A 726 26.55 20.73 21.06
N ARG A 727 26.11 21.75 20.32
CA ARG A 727 26.53 23.15 20.50
C ARG A 727 25.35 24.04 20.93
N LYS A 728 25.66 25.17 21.57
CA LYS A 728 24.66 26.19 21.90
C LYS A 728 24.14 26.81 20.59
N VAL A 729 22.83 27.05 20.50
CA VAL A 729 22.23 27.72 19.33
C VAL A 729 22.79 29.14 19.23
N GLU A 730 23.25 29.49 18.03
CA GLU A 730 23.74 30.82 17.70
C GLU A 730 22.59 31.63 17.10
N PHE A 731 22.35 32.82 17.65
CA PHE A 731 21.38 33.80 17.13
C PHE A 731 22.13 35.08 16.77
N GLY A 732 21.79 35.65 15.61
CA GLY A 732 22.35 36.92 15.13
C GLY A 732 21.24 37.83 14.62
N ALA A 733 21.30 39.10 14.97
CA ALA A 733 20.47 40.16 14.43
C ALA A 733 21.38 41.29 13.94
N GLY A 734 21.12 41.81 12.74
CA GLY A 734 21.95 42.83 12.10
C GLY A 734 21.11 43.89 11.40
N GLY A 735 21.60 45.13 11.41
CA GLY A 735 21.00 46.28 10.73
C GLY A 735 19.59 46.60 11.22
N VAL A 736 19.42 46.74 12.53
CA VAL A 736 18.16 47.22 13.13
C VAL A 736 18.12 48.74 13.04
N ASP A 737 17.14 49.28 12.33
CA ASP A 737 16.89 50.71 12.20
C ASP A 737 15.49 51.05 12.70
N ILE A 738 15.34 52.15 13.43
CA ILE A 738 14.07 52.58 14.02
C ILE A 738 13.73 53.97 13.49
N THR A 739 12.57 54.08 12.84
CA THR A 739 12.05 55.33 12.26
C THR A 739 10.73 55.71 12.91
N PHE A 740 10.60 56.97 13.36
CA PHE A 740 9.32 57.50 13.83
C PHE A 740 8.50 58.00 12.63
N GLU A 741 7.25 57.58 12.52
CA GLU A 741 6.34 57.91 11.42
C GLU A 741 5.11 58.68 11.97
N GLY A 742 4.26 59.20 11.08
CA GLY A 742 2.98 59.80 11.45
C GLY A 742 3.06 60.91 12.54
N PRO A 743 2.23 60.85 13.61
CA PRO A 743 2.23 61.84 14.69
C PRO A 743 3.56 61.99 15.44
N LEU A 744 4.45 61.01 15.36
CA LEU A 744 5.77 61.01 16.02
C LEU A 744 6.89 61.46 15.08
N ALA A 745 6.61 61.80 13.81
CA ALA A 745 7.62 62.21 12.84
C ALA A 745 8.46 63.43 13.27
N PHE A 746 7.94 64.29 14.15
CA PHE A 746 8.68 65.44 14.70
C PHE A 746 9.91 65.02 15.53
N VAL A 747 9.93 63.80 16.07
CA VAL A 747 11.10 63.25 16.79
C VAL A 747 12.30 63.13 15.84
N ASN A 748 12.05 62.88 14.54
CA ASN A 748 13.11 62.89 13.52
C ASN A 748 13.65 64.30 13.23
N ALA A 749 12.92 65.37 13.54
CA ALA A 749 13.44 66.74 13.44
C ALA A 749 14.44 67.03 14.56
N LEU A 750 14.20 66.52 15.78
CA LEU A 750 15.19 66.56 16.88
C LEU A 750 16.50 65.85 16.50
N ARG A 751 16.43 64.76 15.72
CA ARG A 751 17.60 64.06 15.13
C ARG A 751 18.49 64.97 14.26
N SER A 752 17.94 66.02 13.64
CA SER A 752 18.70 66.94 12.78
C SER A 752 19.38 68.11 13.52
N ILE A 753 19.04 68.33 14.80
CA ILE A 753 19.48 69.49 15.61
C ILE A 753 20.55 69.07 16.65
N LEU A 754 20.81 67.78 16.81
CA LEU A 754 21.78 67.22 17.75
C LEU A 754 23.09 66.87 17.00
N PRO A 755 24.28 67.02 17.63
CA PRO A 755 25.55 66.69 16.99
C PRO A 755 25.56 65.22 16.52
N ALA A 756 26.07 65.00 15.29
CA ALA A 756 25.97 63.75 14.54
C ALA A 756 26.50 62.52 15.32
N ASP A 757 27.47 62.74 16.20
CA ASP A 757 28.18 61.73 16.97
C ASP A 757 27.35 61.15 18.14
N GLY A 758 26.17 61.72 18.43
CA GLY A 758 25.30 61.32 19.54
C GLY A 758 24.37 60.13 19.26
N PHE A 759 24.31 59.67 18.00
CA PHE A 759 23.41 58.60 17.56
C PHE A 759 24.03 57.56 16.61
N ASP A 760 25.33 57.65 16.31
CA ASP A 760 25.99 56.77 15.34
C ASP A 760 26.19 55.32 15.83
N ASP A 761 25.70 54.96 17.02
CA ASP A 761 25.60 53.56 17.46
C ASP A 761 24.42 53.40 18.45
N PRO A 762 23.35 52.63 18.16
CA PRO A 762 22.32 52.35 19.16
C PRO A 762 22.97 51.70 20.39
N PRO A 763 22.81 52.24 21.62
CA PRO A 763 23.69 51.93 22.74
C PRO A 763 23.58 50.50 23.28
N TYR A 764 22.58 49.71 22.85
CA TYR A 764 22.64 48.25 22.92
C TYR A 764 21.56 47.60 22.05
N VAL A 765 21.96 46.57 21.30
CA VAL A 765 21.08 45.53 20.79
C VAL A 765 21.48 44.24 21.48
N THR A 766 20.61 43.68 22.30
CA THR A 766 20.81 42.39 22.95
C THR A 766 19.87 41.38 22.34
N ALA A 767 20.41 40.34 21.73
CA ALA A 767 19.67 39.20 21.21
C ALA A 767 20.07 37.93 21.97
N ASP A 768 19.10 37.23 22.53
CA ASP A 768 19.31 35.95 23.20
C ASP A 768 18.18 34.95 22.88
N ALA A 769 18.16 33.80 23.57
CA ALA A 769 17.15 32.77 23.38
C ALA A 769 15.73 33.19 23.82
N GLN A 770 15.58 34.35 24.46
CA GLN A 770 14.29 34.89 24.91
C GLN A 770 13.76 35.99 23.98
N GLY A 771 14.63 36.69 23.24
CA GLY A 771 14.21 37.71 22.26
C GLY A 771 15.32 38.68 21.84
N VAL A 772 14.90 39.71 21.09
CA VAL A 772 15.72 40.87 20.71
C VAL A 772 15.21 42.10 21.46
N VAL A 773 16.10 42.81 22.15
CA VAL A 773 15.83 44.14 22.71
C VAL A 773 16.77 45.14 22.05
N ALA A 774 16.20 46.18 21.46
CA ALA A 774 16.93 47.28 20.84
C ALA A 774 16.43 48.60 21.42
N GLY A 775 17.33 49.43 21.95
CA GLY A 775 16.92 50.69 22.58
C GLY A 775 18.00 51.76 22.55
N TYR A 776 17.57 53.00 22.81
CA TYR A 776 18.45 54.15 22.93
C TYR A 776 18.05 55.05 24.09
N THR A 777 19.02 55.79 24.63
CA THR A 777 18.84 56.82 25.67
C THR A 777 19.56 58.08 25.25
N LEU A 778 18.81 59.16 25.00
CA LEU A 778 19.32 60.48 24.69
C LEU A 778 19.37 61.34 25.95
N ALA A 779 20.56 61.78 26.37
CA ALA A 779 20.67 62.82 27.40
C ALA A 779 20.52 64.21 26.76
N VAL A 780 19.60 65.03 27.27
CA VAL A 780 19.50 66.44 26.90
C VAL A 780 20.41 67.25 27.83
N PRO A 781 21.29 68.12 27.30
CA PRO A 781 22.20 68.92 28.12
C PRO A 781 21.46 69.77 29.16
N ASN A 782 22.10 69.99 30.29
CA ASN A 782 21.58 70.87 31.33
C ASN A 782 21.49 72.32 30.79
N VAL A 783 20.33 72.96 30.92
CA VAL A 783 20.11 74.36 30.48
C VAL A 783 19.89 75.23 31.70
N GLY A 784 20.74 76.24 31.89
CA GLY A 784 20.60 77.23 32.97
C GLY A 784 20.56 78.65 32.41
N VAL A 785 19.54 79.43 32.79
CA VAL A 785 19.39 80.85 32.45
C VAL A 785 18.98 81.64 33.69
N GLY A 786 19.94 82.37 34.27
CA GLY A 786 19.70 83.22 35.45
C GLY A 786 19.19 82.43 36.66
N ILE A 787 17.98 82.75 37.10
CA ILE A 787 17.33 82.08 38.24
C ILE A 787 16.72 80.72 37.87
N PHE A 788 16.67 80.32 36.59
CA PHE A 788 16.08 79.07 36.10
C PHE A 788 17.15 78.05 35.69
N SER A 789 17.02 76.79 36.11
CA SER A 789 17.87 75.66 35.69
C SER A 789 17.04 74.41 35.48
N ILE A 790 17.28 73.70 34.37
CA ILE A 790 16.76 72.35 34.11
C ILE A 790 17.92 71.38 33.89
N GLN A 791 17.90 70.25 34.59
CA GLN A 791 19.00 69.29 34.62
C GLN A 791 18.49 67.85 34.50
N ASN A 792 19.39 66.95 34.09
CA ASN A 792 19.16 65.50 34.05
C ASN A 792 17.98 65.05 33.16
N ILE A 793 17.62 65.83 32.15
CA ILE A 793 16.64 65.37 31.16
C ILE A 793 17.28 64.26 30.33
N ALA A 794 16.62 63.11 30.27
CA ALA A 794 16.95 62.05 29.33
C ALA A 794 15.67 61.52 28.69
N VAL A 795 15.72 61.18 27.40
CA VAL A 795 14.62 60.53 26.69
C VAL A 795 15.10 59.16 26.25
N ALA A 796 14.40 58.10 26.66
CA ALA A 796 14.70 56.73 26.29
C ALA A 796 13.55 56.09 25.52
N ALA A 797 13.88 55.28 24.52
CA ALA A 797 12.93 54.41 23.87
C ALA A 797 13.56 53.04 23.61
N ALA A 798 12.80 51.97 23.85
CA ALA A 798 13.25 50.60 23.63
C ALA A 798 12.14 49.76 22.98
N LEU A 799 12.52 48.95 22.00
CA LEU A 799 11.73 47.93 21.35
C LEU A 799 12.14 46.55 21.87
N SER A 800 11.17 45.74 22.26
CA SER A 800 11.35 44.36 22.70
C SER A 800 10.56 43.41 21.79
N ILE A 801 11.25 42.45 21.18
CA ILE A 801 10.70 41.41 20.31
C ILE A 801 11.02 40.04 20.94
N PRO A 802 10.10 39.46 21.72
CA PRO A 802 10.30 38.15 22.33
C PRO A 802 10.23 37.00 21.29
N PHE A 803 10.99 35.94 21.54
CA PHE A 803 10.92 34.65 20.82
C PHE A 803 10.09 33.60 21.57
N THR A 804 9.37 34.03 22.61
CA THR A 804 8.51 33.22 23.48
C THR A 804 7.06 33.68 23.31
N ASP A 805 6.12 33.07 24.05
CA ASP A 805 4.68 33.41 23.99
C ASP A 805 4.33 34.81 24.56
N ARG A 806 5.32 35.69 24.76
CA ARG A 806 5.10 37.07 25.22
C ARG A 806 4.81 38.00 24.02
N PRO A 807 4.00 39.06 24.20
CA PRO A 807 3.78 40.04 23.15
C PRO A 807 5.01 40.94 22.93
N ALA A 808 5.25 41.34 21.68
CA ALA A 808 6.23 42.38 21.36
C ALA A 808 5.76 43.74 21.91
N GLY A 809 6.69 44.59 22.36
CA GLY A 809 6.34 45.85 23.00
C GLY A 809 7.38 46.95 22.90
N ILE A 810 6.91 48.18 23.11
CA ILE A 810 7.68 49.41 23.08
C ILE A 810 7.59 50.08 24.46
N ARG A 811 8.73 50.54 24.95
CA ARG A 811 8.83 51.36 26.15
C ARG A 811 9.37 52.73 25.78
N PHE A 812 8.72 53.78 26.27
CA PHE A 812 9.15 55.16 26.14
C PHE A 812 9.29 55.79 27.54
N ALA A 813 10.35 56.55 27.78
CA ALA A 813 10.56 57.24 29.04
C ALA A 813 11.18 58.64 28.85
N ILE A 814 10.70 59.61 29.60
CA ILE A 814 11.32 60.90 29.86
C ILE A 814 11.81 60.85 31.30
N CYS A 815 13.10 60.59 31.45
CA CYS A 815 13.76 60.22 32.70
C CYS A 815 13.17 58.95 33.31
N GLU A 816 13.96 58.27 34.12
CA GLU A 816 13.47 57.11 34.87
C GLU A 816 13.33 57.46 36.34
N ARG A 817 12.55 56.67 37.08
CA ARG A 817 12.36 56.84 38.53
C ARG A 817 13.67 57.04 39.29
N HIS A 818 14.71 56.28 38.92
CA HIS A 818 16.00 56.31 39.59
C HIS A 818 16.88 57.50 39.16
N LYS A 819 16.47 58.27 38.14
CA LYS A 819 17.17 59.43 37.61
C LYS A 819 16.17 60.47 37.04
N PRO A 820 15.38 61.14 37.89
CA PRO A 820 14.39 62.12 37.45
C PRO A 820 15.05 63.38 36.88
N PHE A 821 14.32 64.11 36.01
CA PHE A 821 14.73 65.47 35.63
C PHE A 821 14.55 66.40 36.83
N LEU A 822 15.36 67.44 36.90
CA LEU A 822 15.30 68.46 37.95
C LEU A 822 15.02 69.83 37.33
N VAL A 823 14.10 70.58 37.92
CA VAL A 823 13.79 71.97 37.55
C VAL A 823 13.98 72.85 38.78
N THR A 824 14.70 73.96 38.66
CA THR A 824 14.92 74.89 39.76
C THR A 824 14.72 76.32 39.29
N VAL A 825 13.95 77.10 40.04
CA VAL A 825 13.68 78.53 39.85
C VAL A 825 13.91 79.27 41.17
N SER A 826 15.06 79.94 41.31
CA SER A 826 15.49 80.60 42.55
C SER A 826 15.48 79.65 43.76
N LEU A 827 14.51 79.81 44.67
CA LEU A 827 14.36 78.97 45.87
C LEU A 827 13.34 77.82 45.67
N PHE A 828 12.58 77.85 44.57
CA PHE A 828 11.62 76.80 44.23
C PHE A 828 12.31 75.75 43.37
N GLY A 829 12.25 74.50 43.78
CA GLY A 829 12.83 73.36 43.07
C GLY A 829 11.80 72.26 42.87
N GLY A 830 12.06 71.36 41.94
CA GLY A 830 11.20 70.25 41.66
C GLY A 830 11.86 69.28 40.70
N GLY A 831 11.12 68.25 40.33
CA GLY A 831 11.60 67.25 39.40
C GLY A 831 10.54 66.24 39.07
N GLY A 832 10.85 65.32 38.17
CA GLY A 832 9.89 64.31 37.80
C GLY A 832 10.45 63.30 36.82
N PHE A 833 9.59 62.36 36.46
CA PHE A 833 9.84 61.41 35.39
C PHE A 833 8.52 60.92 34.82
N PHE A 834 8.56 60.39 33.61
CA PHE A 834 7.43 59.77 32.95
C PHE A 834 7.91 58.57 32.15
N ALA A 835 7.29 57.41 32.32
CA ALA A 835 7.57 56.22 31.54
C ALA A 835 6.26 55.51 31.18
N VAL A 836 6.18 54.99 29.95
CA VAL A 836 5.04 54.23 29.44
C VAL A 836 5.54 53.02 28.67
N GLY A 837 4.92 51.86 28.92
CA GLY A 837 5.16 50.61 28.21
C GLY A 837 3.86 50.13 27.56
N VAL A 838 3.94 49.86 26.26
CA VAL A 838 2.83 49.36 25.43
C VAL A 838 3.29 48.08 24.74
N SER A 839 2.48 47.03 24.77
CA SER A 839 2.71 45.82 23.98
C SER A 839 1.62 45.58 22.95
N ALA A 840 1.77 44.50 22.18
CA ALA A 840 0.76 44.00 21.26
C ALA A 840 -0.60 43.77 21.95
N ASP A 841 -0.62 43.50 23.26
CA ASP A 841 -1.86 43.29 24.02
C ASP A 841 -2.48 44.59 24.59
N GLY A 842 -1.80 45.74 24.42
CA GLY A 842 -2.26 47.05 24.86
C GLY A 842 -1.31 47.74 25.86
N LEU A 843 -1.84 48.65 26.67
CA LEU A 843 -1.06 49.42 27.64
C LEU A 843 -0.65 48.54 28.83
N GLU A 844 0.65 48.27 28.99
CA GLU A 844 1.17 47.36 30.02
C GLU A 844 1.60 48.08 31.30
N SER A 845 2.23 49.25 31.15
CA SER A 845 2.69 50.03 32.30
C SER A 845 2.70 51.53 32.05
N VAL A 846 2.43 52.30 33.10
CA VAL A 846 2.63 53.75 33.14
C VAL A 846 3.22 54.10 34.49
N GLU A 847 4.33 54.81 34.53
CA GLU A 847 4.82 55.45 35.76
C GLU A 847 5.04 56.92 35.51
N ALA A 848 4.58 57.77 36.42
CA ALA A 848 4.82 59.21 36.36
C ALA A 848 5.00 59.76 37.77
N ALA A 849 5.96 60.65 37.96
CA ALA A 849 6.04 61.45 39.18
C ALA A 849 6.33 62.91 38.84
N ILE A 850 5.72 63.80 39.60
CA ILE A 850 6.07 65.22 39.60
C ILE A 850 6.18 65.69 41.06
N GLU A 851 7.29 66.33 41.38
CA GLU A 851 7.64 66.87 42.69
C GLU A 851 7.91 68.37 42.53
N PHE A 852 7.40 69.18 43.46
CA PHE A 852 7.62 70.61 43.54
C PHE A 852 7.79 71.04 44.99
N GLY A 853 8.62 72.05 45.24
CA GLY A 853 8.89 72.49 46.60
C GLY A 853 9.90 73.61 46.66
N GLY A 854 10.48 73.82 47.83
CA GLY A 854 11.49 74.84 48.07
C GLY A 854 12.67 74.28 48.84
N SER A 855 13.87 74.76 48.53
CA SER A 855 15.08 74.41 49.25
C SER A 855 15.94 75.65 49.48
N ILE A 856 16.45 75.80 50.69
CA ILE A 856 17.36 76.88 51.07
C ILE A 856 18.60 76.24 51.70
N CYS A 857 19.77 76.58 51.17
CA CYS A 857 21.06 76.12 51.68
C CYS A 857 21.89 77.32 52.11
N LEU A 858 22.52 77.24 53.28
CA LEU A 858 23.43 78.24 53.81
C LEU A 858 24.80 77.58 54.06
N ASN A 859 25.86 78.17 53.54
CA ASN A 859 27.23 77.71 53.76
C ASN A 859 28.07 78.85 54.36
N LEU A 860 28.56 78.66 55.59
CA LEU A 860 29.36 79.65 56.34
C LEU A 860 30.84 79.24 56.43
N GLY A 861 31.29 78.31 55.59
CA GLY A 861 32.67 77.79 55.54
C GLY A 861 32.97 76.73 56.61
N VAL A 862 32.72 77.02 57.89
CA VAL A 862 32.93 76.06 59.00
C VAL A 862 31.73 75.15 59.27
N ALA A 863 30.53 75.59 58.88
CA ALA A 863 29.29 74.83 58.93
C ALA A 863 28.45 75.09 57.68
N SER A 864 27.85 74.03 57.15
CA SER A 864 26.92 74.09 56.03
C SER A 864 25.65 73.37 56.41
N GLY A 865 24.50 73.96 56.09
CA GLY A 865 23.22 73.34 56.37
C GLY A 865 22.17 73.79 55.38
N GLY A 866 21.15 72.95 55.22
CA GLY A 866 20.05 73.24 54.32
C GLY A 866 18.75 72.67 54.84
N VAL A 867 17.65 73.28 54.43
CA VAL A 867 16.29 72.78 54.67
C VAL A 867 15.56 72.75 53.34
N SER A 868 14.75 71.72 53.16
CA SER A 868 13.97 71.48 51.96
C SER A 868 12.58 70.97 52.34
N VAL A 869 11.56 71.42 51.59
CA VAL A 869 10.19 70.93 51.67
C VAL A 869 9.73 70.67 50.24
N MET A 870 9.40 69.42 49.94
CA MET A 870 9.00 68.95 48.63
C MET A 870 7.67 68.21 48.72
N ALA A 871 6.72 68.56 47.87
CA ALA A 871 5.45 67.86 47.72
C ALA A 871 5.39 67.26 46.32
N GLY A 872 4.85 66.06 46.17
CA GLY A 872 4.76 65.40 44.87
C GLY A 872 3.58 64.48 44.74
N VAL A 873 3.27 64.17 43.48
CA VAL A 873 2.29 63.16 43.10
C VAL A 873 3.00 62.11 42.27
N TYR A 874 2.81 60.85 42.64
CA TYR A 874 3.27 59.69 41.92
C TYR A 874 2.05 58.89 41.43
N PHE A 875 2.06 58.52 40.15
CA PHE A 875 1.09 57.64 39.51
C PHE A 875 1.82 56.41 38.96
N GLY A 876 1.29 55.23 39.24
CA GLY A 876 1.79 53.96 38.75
C GLY A 876 0.66 53.08 38.23
N MET A 877 0.86 52.45 37.09
CA MET A 877 -0.01 51.42 36.54
C MET A 877 0.84 50.25 36.06
N THR A 878 0.47 49.04 36.48
CA THR A 878 1.06 47.78 35.98
C THR A 878 -0.07 46.80 35.70
N GLY A 879 -0.26 46.45 34.43
CA GLY A 879 -1.41 45.68 33.96
C GLY A 879 -2.72 46.40 34.32
N LYS A 880 -3.58 45.73 35.10
CA LYS A 880 -4.86 46.30 35.59
C LYS A 880 -4.76 46.96 36.97
N SER A 881 -3.59 46.95 37.62
CA SER A 881 -3.42 47.57 38.94
C SER A 881 -2.98 49.02 38.79
N VAL A 882 -3.62 49.91 39.56
CA VAL A 882 -3.37 51.36 39.55
C VAL A 882 -3.03 51.82 40.96
N GLU A 883 -2.01 52.67 41.07
CA GLU A 883 -1.53 53.31 42.28
C GLU A 883 -1.41 54.82 42.07
N LEU A 884 -1.93 55.61 43.02
CA LEU A 884 -1.80 57.06 43.05
C LEU A 884 -1.39 57.48 44.46
N THR A 885 -0.22 58.10 44.56
CA THR A 885 0.38 58.53 45.84
C THR A 885 0.60 60.03 45.82
N GLY A 886 -0.02 60.75 46.76
CA GLY A 886 0.40 62.09 47.13
C GLY A 886 1.40 62.01 48.28
N TYR A 887 2.54 62.69 48.18
CA TYR A 887 3.54 62.69 49.26
C TYR A 887 4.11 64.08 49.54
N LEU A 888 4.56 64.26 50.78
CA LEU A 888 5.26 65.44 51.28
C LEU A 888 6.53 64.98 51.99
N ARG A 889 7.68 65.53 51.60
CA ARG A 889 8.98 65.28 52.21
C ARG A 889 9.59 66.58 52.69
N CYS A 890 9.92 66.65 53.97
CA CYS A 890 10.60 67.79 54.59
C CYS A 890 11.92 67.29 55.17
N GLY A 891 13.04 67.79 54.66
CA GLY A 891 14.35 67.33 55.07
C GLY A 891 15.29 68.48 55.38
N GLY A 892 16.08 68.36 56.43
CA GLY A 892 17.14 69.30 56.75
C GLY A 892 18.42 68.57 57.11
N TYR A 893 19.56 69.17 56.78
CA TYR A 893 20.85 68.66 57.21
C TYR A 893 21.75 69.79 57.70
N LEU A 894 22.66 69.44 58.60
CA LEU A 894 23.72 70.30 59.10
C LEU A 894 25.02 69.49 59.11
N SER A 895 26.05 70.00 58.47
CA SER A 895 27.39 69.43 58.44
C SER A 895 28.41 70.45 58.92
N VAL A 896 29.20 70.07 59.91
CA VAL A 896 30.25 70.90 60.51
C VAL A 896 31.61 70.31 60.15
N LEU A 897 32.45 71.09 59.45
CA LEU A 897 33.80 70.72 58.98
C LEU A 897 33.89 69.40 58.19
N GLY A 898 32.77 68.85 57.70
CA GLY A 898 32.71 67.53 57.08
C GLY A 898 32.94 66.34 58.04
N LEU A 899 33.18 66.62 59.33
CA LEU A 899 33.49 65.62 60.36
C LEU A 899 32.23 65.14 61.10
N ILE A 900 31.24 66.01 61.30
CA ILE A 900 29.97 65.67 61.97
C ILE A 900 28.84 66.15 61.09
N SER A 901 27.93 65.26 60.71
CA SER A 901 26.74 65.57 59.93
C SER A 901 25.50 64.99 60.57
N VAL A 902 24.46 65.79 60.72
CA VAL A 902 23.13 65.36 61.16
C VAL A 902 22.15 65.68 60.04
N SER A 903 21.30 64.71 59.70
CA SER A 903 20.20 64.90 58.76
C SER A 903 18.90 64.39 59.39
N LEU A 904 17.83 65.10 59.10
CA LEU A 904 16.48 64.77 59.51
C LEU A 904 15.61 64.79 58.26
N GLU A 905 14.86 63.72 58.03
CA GLU A 905 13.91 63.60 56.92
C GLU A 905 12.55 63.17 57.47
N PHE A 906 11.55 64.01 57.28
CA PHE A 906 10.15 63.68 57.48
C PHE A 906 9.52 63.37 56.13
N TYR A 907 8.84 62.24 56.02
CA TYR A 907 8.14 61.80 54.82
C TYR A 907 6.70 61.42 55.19
N LEU A 908 5.72 61.98 54.49
CA LEU A 908 4.31 61.71 54.66
C LEU A 908 3.74 61.35 53.29
N ALA A 909 3.17 60.15 53.15
CA ALA A 909 2.55 59.68 51.92
C ALA A 909 1.12 59.21 52.16
N PHE A 910 0.26 59.46 51.17
CA PHE A 910 -1.11 58.99 51.12
C PHE A 910 -1.35 58.33 49.76
N THR A 911 -1.54 57.02 49.77
CA THR A 911 -1.59 56.17 48.59
C THR A 911 -2.98 55.55 48.42
N TYR A 912 -3.58 55.74 47.26
CA TYR A 912 -4.70 54.93 46.77
C TYR A 912 -4.15 53.80 45.89
N ARG A 913 -4.55 52.55 46.14
CA ARG A 913 -4.21 51.41 45.28
C ARG A 913 -5.45 50.57 44.95
N LYS A 914 -5.64 50.27 43.67
CA LYS A 914 -6.68 49.36 43.17
C LYS A 914 -6.03 48.08 42.64
N LYS A 915 -6.43 46.92 43.20
CA LYS A 915 -5.98 45.60 42.74
C LYS A 915 -7.12 44.85 42.06
N THR A 916 -6.81 44.07 41.02
CA THR A 916 -7.78 43.16 40.41
C THR A 916 -7.15 41.76 40.32
N PRO A 917 -7.73 40.73 40.98
CA PRO A 917 -8.89 40.76 41.88
C PRO A 917 -8.49 41.24 43.29
N GLY A 918 -9.27 42.11 43.95
CA GLY A 918 -9.00 42.44 45.37
C GLY A 918 -9.32 43.85 45.88
N GLY A 919 -10.32 44.55 45.33
CA GLY A 919 -10.82 45.83 45.87
C GLY A 919 -9.83 47.00 45.79
N SER A 920 -10.22 48.15 46.35
CA SER A 920 -9.35 49.31 46.51
C SER A 920 -8.98 49.53 47.97
N GLU A 921 -7.77 49.99 48.24
CA GLU A 921 -7.33 50.36 49.59
C GLU A 921 -6.72 51.76 49.57
N ILE A 922 -6.81 52.44 50.72
CA ILE A 922 -6.13 53.70 50.98
C ILE A 922 -5.15 53.48 52.13
N TRP A 923 -3.89 53.80 51.90
CA TRP A 923 -2.79 53.63 52.85
C TRP A 923 -2.08 54.95 53.09
N GLY A 924 -2.04 55.40 54.34
CA GLY A 924 -1.25 56.55 54.77
C GLY A 924 -0.04 56.09 55.57
N GLN A 925 1.12 56.67 55.28
CA GLN A 925 2.37 56.43 56.00
C GLN A 925 3.03 57.75 56.34
N ALA A 926 3.51 57.89 57.58
CA ALA A 926 4.39 58.98 57.97
C ALA A 926 5.65 58.40 58.62
N SER A 927 6.83 58.83 58.17
CA SER A 927 8.11 58.41 58.71
C SER A 927 9.01 59.61 59.01
N LEU A 928 9.71 59.54 60.15
CA LEU A 928 10.76 60.48 60.53
C LEU A 928 12.08 59.71 60.65
N THR A 929 13.03 60.02 59.78
CA THR A 929 14.36 59.43 59.72
C THR A 929 15.37 60.45 60.22
N VAL A 930 16.10 60.11 61.29
CA VAL A 930 17.23 60.91 61.78
C VAL A 930 18.51 60.12 61.54
N SER A 931 19.45 60.70 60.81
CA SER A 931 20.75 60.09 60.53
C SER A 931 21.89 60.97 61.05
N VAL A 932 22.80 60.36 61.79
CA VAL A 932 24.00 61.01 62.35
C VAL A 932 25.23 60.32 61.80
N LYS A 933 26.13 61.10 61.20
CA LYS A 933 27.41 60.67 60.66
C LYS A 933 28.55 61.39 61.38
N ILE A 934 29.50 60.63 61.91
CA ILE A 934 30.73 61.13 62.54
C ILE A 934 31.93 60.48 61.82
N ALA A 935 32.71 61.28 61.11
CA ALA A 935 33.80 60.88 60.22
C ALA A 935 33.39 59.75 59.25
N PHE A 936 33.84 58.52 59.50
CA PHE A 936 33.58 57.35 58.64
C PHE A 936 32.42 56.47 59.13
N PHE A 937 31.80 56.78 60.28
CA PHE A 937 30.69 56.02 60.86
C PHE A 937 29.37 56.76 60.70
N SER A 938 28.31 56.06 60.27
CA SER A 938 26.95 56.61 60.16
C SER A 938 25.92 55.65 60.75
N THR A 939 24.94 56.18 61.48
CA THR A 939 23.77 55.43 61.95
C THR A 939 22.49 56.22 61.67
N SER A 940 21.40 55.50 61.41
CA SER A 940 20.10 56.07 61.08
C SER A 940 19.02 55.39 61.90
N VAL A 941 18.11 56.17 62.49
CA VAL A 941 16.91 55.67 63.18
C VAL A 941 15.69 56.20 62.45
N THR A 942 14.77 55.31 62.11
CA THR A 942 13.51 55.66 61.44
C THR A 942 12.34 55.32 62.36
N LEU A 943 11.48 56.30 62.63
CA LEU A 943 10.20 56.10 63.29
C LEU A 943 9.09 56.20 62.25
N SER A 944 8.30 55.15 62.08
CA SER A 944 7.21 55.11 61.09
C SER A 944 5.87 54.80 61.75
N VAL A 945 4.83 55.53 61.34
CA VAL A 945 3.44 55.21 61.63
C VAL A 945 2.71 54.96 60.32
N GLU A 946 1.90 53.90 60.29
CA GLU A 946 1.08 53.54 59.14
C GLU A 946 -0.38 53.39 59.56
N ARG A 947 -1.28 53.82 58.68
CA ARG A 947 -2.71 53.58 58.81
C ARG A 947 -3.28 53.12 57.48
N ARG A 948 -4.07 52.05 57.49
CA ARG A 948 -4.73 51.47 56.31
C ARG A 948 -6.23 51.56 56.46
N PHE A 949 -6.90 51.91 55.39
CA PHE A 949 -8.35 51.91 55.25
C PHE A 949 -8.69 50.97 54.09
N ALA A 950 -9.50 49.95 54.36
CA ALA A 950 -10.10 49.15 53.29
C ALA A 950 -11.14 50.02 52.57
N GLY A 951 -11.08 50.08 51.23
CA GLY A 951 -12.16 50.62 50.41
C GLY A 951 -13.27 49.58 50.24
N SER A 952 -14.51 50.04 49.97
CA SER A 952 -15.69 49.18 49.87
C SER A 952 -15.78 48.44 48.52
N ASP A 953 -16.32 47.22 48.52
CA ASP A 953 -16.54 46.38 47.32
C ASP A 953 -17.77 46.80 46.48
N GLY A 954 -18.28 48.03 46.58
CA GLY A 954 -19.50 48.40 45.87
C GLY A 954 -19.87 49.89 45.86
N ASP A 955 -19.10 50.73 45.18
CA ASP A 955 -19.53 52.11 44.90
C ASP A 955 -20.63 52.14 43.81
N PRO A 956 -21.77 52.84 44.05
CA PRO A 956 -22.85 52.98 43.07
C PRO A 956 -22.45 53.87 41.88
N SER A 957 -22.97 53.54 40.71
CA SER A 957 -22.75 54.32 39.49
C SER A 957 -23.41 55.70 39.55
N PHE A 958 -22.88 56.68 38.81
CA PHE A 958 -23.42 58.05 38.73
C PHE A 958 -24.95 58.09 38.43
N ALA A 959 -25.47 57.14 37.66
CA ALA A 959 -26.89 56.99 37.36
C ALA A 959 -27.76 56.56 38.56
N GLN A 960 -27.14 55.99 39.60
CA GLN A 960 -27.78 55.59 40.84
C GLN A 960 -27.67 56.68 41.93
N SER A 961 -26.86 57.72 41.70
CA SER A 961 -26.60 58.80 42.66
C SER A 961 -27.34 60.11 42.34
N VAL A 962 -27.81 60.30 41.09
CA VAL A 962 -28.51 61.52 40.66
C VAL A 962 -29.73 61.15 39.83
N THR A 963 -30.93 61.55 40.26
CA THR A 963 -32.14 61.34 39.46
C THR A 963 -32.21 62.34 38.29
N PRO A 964 -32.84 62.00 37.16
CA PRO A 964 -33.01 62.94 36.04
C PRO A 964 -33.70 64.26 36.43
N GLY A 965 -34.60 64.23 37.41
CA GLY A 965 -35.27 65.42 37.94
C GLY A 965 -34.34 66.33 38.74
N GLU A 966 -33.41 65.78 39.52
CA GLU A 966 -32.39 66.55 40.25
C GLU A 966 -31.36 67.17 39.30
N TRP A 967 -30.99 66.45 38.23
CA TRP A 967 -30.12 66.95 37.19
C TRP A 967 -30.75 68.10 36.39
N ALA A 968 -32.03 67.97 36.02
CA ALA A 968 -32.77 69.06 35.36
C ALA A 968 -32.92 70.30 36.25
N ARG A 969 -33.09 70.12 37.57
CA ARG A 969 -33.14 71.22 38.54
C ARG A 969 -31.79 71.92 38.72
N TYR A 970 -30.68 71.17 38.66
CA TYR A 970 -29.32 71.72 38.69
C TYR A 970 -29.03 72.55 37.42
N LEU A 971 -29.42 72.07 36.24
CA LEU A 971 -29.24 72.78 34.97
C LEU A 971 -30.10 74.06 34.88
N GLY A 972 -31.30 74.07 35.47
CA GLY A 972 -32.17 75.26 35.53
C GLY A 972 -31.69 76.36 36.48
N ALA A 973 -30.66 76.13 37.30
CA ALA A 973 -30.09 77.15 38.18
C ALA A 973 -28.98 77.99 37.51
N PHE A 974 -28.60 77.67 36.27
CA PHE A 974 -27.54 78.35 35.49
C PHE A 974 -28.04 78.92 34.15
N VAL A 975 -29.35 79.19 34.01
CA VAL A 975 -29.94 79.98 32.92
C VAL A 975 -30.64 81.21 33.48
#